data_AF-A0A7W7SVN4-F1
#
_entry.id   AF-A0A7W7SVN4-F1
#
_cell.length_a   1.000
_cell.length_b   1.000
_cell.length_c   1.000
_cell.angle_alpha   90.00
_cell.angle_beta   90.00
_cell.angle_gamma   90.00
#
_symmetry.space_group_name_H-M   'P 1'
#
loop_
_entity.id
_entity.type
_entity.pdbx_description
1 polymer ?
#
loop_
_entity_poly.entity_id
_entity_poly.type
_entity_poly.pdbx_seq_one_letter_code
_entity_poly.pdbx_strand_id
1 'polypeptide(L)'
;MANPARLAVDLGTTHTVAVVHRVDQQPRSLLFDGSPLLASGVFVDVVGTVHTGRDATRLGAAEPERFEPHPKRRIDEGWVLLGEAELAVTALLAAVLRRVVEEARHAGVEPATDGTILTCPADWGQPRREVLREAARLAGLGQVQLVDEPIAAATYCVQVLGQQVPVGGHLGIFDLGGGTLDVAVVRREAVGLRVLATGGLDDLGGLDIDEALVAHLGQLAGIRDADLWQRLREPQTAADRRDRQSFWTEVRSAKEMLSRTTVAPAHIPGLDEPMHLTREELDRIASPLVARGVDEIRRVLQRAGVAPGSLAGLLLVGGASRMPLVATRLHARLGVAPSVPEQPELPVAYGALVYATAAGTADVRDPAIAGTPSPSPANPSSPPPPAPPPSPPAPPAPPPPPSPSPSPSPSSPVSPAGATFAPAPPMSPAPAPAGTPAATPPPVSPGWSPGFGPPPGGPAFPPIKTIAPPRRPVRRAVTVVVLLAVLAGCVGAVVKGGQWVTDALGEGSTGSGTGGSGGLGIGGDAKGGGQRSGQGKLDQITEITSSQAGATTTTIADGHVVTAYAGNGITQVMSQLAGGGQAPRWTTNVRMEPTEVRLTPVADLIIVDGERSVTHDSRDIRAVLSAADGKVLWQKPWEDRVDIAYYGTDVVTEVRDGIYDNAAERVDLRTGKRKWHRPGNDDLLTPGEHRLAAMRILPSADTPAGPGLLPTAKSGIRETMTASDTMVELNTDKQVGYAFDARTNARLGTGKLPLEAAVWVGFDKLAIGKQHRSASGGRAVLAAYAVPHFKPAWSLPLTAGFDIEDVAVCGPRLVCAAIDTPQDDGDYTVAVDIDTGKESWRVKVDWSDQETWQVNGGVLLFGEGPFDSIRDPKVLDFTGKELRSFANSPSIVATAAGRMVLANYDGRNSQWQVWVLEAATGKATGAANVGADLPEAVYLDGDFVTVTTKDRRTLVLKIGSLA
;
A
#
# COMPACT_ATOMS: atom_id res chain seq x y z
N MET A 1 -24.29 17.68 39.00
CA MET A 1 -24.27 17.23 37.58
C MET A 1 -22.85 16.77 37.28
N ALA A 2 -22.64 15.79 36.41
CA ALA A 2 -21.28 15.45 35.97
C ALA A 2 -20.73 16.61 35.11
N ASN A 3 -19.46 16.96 35.30
CA ASN A 3 -18.79 17.95 34.46
C ASN A 3 -18.57 17.31 33.07
N PRO A 4 -18.95 17.95 31.94
CA PRO A 4 -18.85 17.33 30.63
C PRO A 4 -17.40 16.91 30.34
N ALA A 5 -17.24 15.69 29.87
CA ALA A 5 -15.96 15.06 29.63
C ALA A 5 -15.88 14.58 28.19
N ARG A 6 -14.72 14.81 27.57
CA ARG A 6 -14.42 14.32 26.22
C ARG A 6 -13.67 13.00 26.31
N LEU A 7 -13.98 12.10 25.39
CA LEU A 7 -13.35 10.79 25.23
C LEU A 7 -12.80 10.72 23.81
N ALA A 8 -11.51 10.45 23.64
CA ALA A 8 -10.92 10.07 22.36
C ALA A 8 -10.49 8.61 22.45
N VAL A 9 -10.81 7.83 21.42
CA VAL A 9 -10.43 6.41 21.33
C VAL A 9 -9.73 6.17 20.01
N ASP A 10 -8.52 5.62 20.10
CA ASP A 10 -7.85 4.97 18.98
C ASP A 10 -8.15 3.48 18.99
N LEU A 11 -8.84 3.01 17.97
CA LEU A 11 -9.28 1.63 17.80
C LEU A 11 -8.29 0.92 16.86
N GLY A 12 -7.11 0.57 17.37
CA GLY A 12 -6.05 -0.10 16.62
C GLY A 12 -6.24 -1.62 16.47
N THR A 13 -5.55 -2.20 15.48
CA THR A 13 -5.70 -3.62 15.07
C THR A 13 -5.33 -4.63 16.16
N THR A 14 -4.33 -4.32 17.00
CA THR A 14 -3.88 -5.19 18.10
C THR A 14 -4.21 -4.60 19.47
N HIS A 15 -4.09 -3.28 19.60
CA HIS A 15 -4.37 -2.54 20.82
C HIS A 15 -5.30 -1.36 20.56
N THR A 16 -6.17 -1.09 21.52
CA THR A 16 -7.06 0.06 21.59
C THR A 16 -6.58 0.97 22.73
N VAL A 17 -6.54 2.27 22.48
CA VAL A 17 -6.11 3.29 23.45
C VAL A 17 -7.24 4.29 23.64
N ALA A 18 -7.53 4.66 24.88
CA ALA A 18 -8.56 5.64 25.19
C ALA A 18 -8.04 6.73 26.12
N VAL A 19 -8.34 7.99 25.81
CA VAL A 19 -7.88 9.17 26.55
C VAL A 19 -9.09 10.03 26.91
N VAL A 20 -9.18 10.40 28.18
CA VAL A 20 -10.26 11.24 28.72
C VAL A 20 -9.73 12.60 29.17
N HIS A 21 -10.53 13.63 28.93
CA HIS A 21 -10.29 14.99 29.40
C HIS A 21 -11.57 15.55 30.02
N ARG A 22 -11.48 15.89 31.31
CA ARG A 22 -12.48 16.70 32.02
C ARG A 22 -12.05 18.15 32.00
N VAL A 23 -13.01 19.08 31.96
CA VAL A 23 -12.76 20.50 32.24
C VAL A 23 -11.98 20.62 33.56
N ASP A 24 -10.97 21.50 33.56
CA ASP A 24 -10.02 21.77 34.65
C ASP A 24 -9.06 20.61 35.05
N GLN A 25 -8.88 19.60 34.19
CA GLN A 25 -7.89 18.52 34.40
C GLN A 25 -7.01 18.33 33.16
N GLN A 26 -5.79 17.79 33.33
CA GLN A 26 -4.97 17.39 32.18
C GLN A 26 -5.54 16.13 31.51
N PRO A 27 -5.44 15.99 30.18
CA PRO A 27 -5.75 14.74 29.47
C PRO A 27 -4.99 13.54 30.05
N ARG A 28 -5.68 12.41 30.24
CA ARG A 28 -5.07 11.17 30.71
C ARG A 28 -5.65 9.95 30.02
N SER A 29 -4.84 8.92 29.83
CA SER A 29 -5.35 7.61 29.42
C SER A 29 -6.34 7.04 30.44
N LEU A 30 -7.27 6.23 29.95
CA LEU A 30 -7.95 5.21 30.74
C LEU A 30 -6.97 4.05 30.97
N LEU A 31 -7.24 3.24 32.01
CA LEU A 31 -6.44 2.07 32.33
C LEU A 31 -7.31 0.82 32.30
N PHE A 32 -6.93 -0.12 31.45
CA PHE A 32 -7.55 -1.43 31.28
C PHE A 32 -6.69 -2.42 32.06
N ASP A 33 -7.21 -2.89 33.19
CA ASP A 33 -6.54 -3.85 34.08
C ASP A 33 -5.12 -3.36 34.52
N GLY A 34 -4.96 -2.03 34.64
CA GLY A 34 -3.70 -1.35 34.97
C GLY A 34 -2.80 -0.97 33.77
N SER A 35 -3.20 -1.25 32.53
CA SER A 35 -2.48 -0.90 31.29
C SER A 35 -3.18 0.24 30.54
N PRO A 36 -2.46 1.21 29.93
CA PRO A 36 -3.08 2.19 29.02
C PRO A 36 -3.53 1.57 27.68
N LEU A 37 -3.07 0.36 27.38
CA LEU A 37 -3.43 -0.43 26.19
C LEU A 37 -4.48 -1.49 26.55
N LEU A 38 -5.62 -1.47 25.88
CA LEU A 38 -6.60 -2.57 25.83
C LEU A 38 -6.23 -3.49 24.65
N ALA A 39 -6.16 -4.81 24.84
CA ALA A 39 -6.04 -5.72 23.68
C ALA A 39 -7.35 -5.72 22.87
N SER A 40 -7.27 -5.50 21.56
CA SER A 40 -8.44 -5.37 20.68
C SER A 40 -9.14 -6.70 20.37
N GLY A 41 -8.60 -7.83 20.86
CA GLY A 41 -9.16 -9.16 20.62
C GLY A 41 -10.47 -9.43 21.34
N VAL A 42 -11.31 -10.26 20.71
CA VAL A 42 -12.68 -10.60 21.16
C VAL A 42 -12.85 -12.12 21.19
N PHE A 43 -13.39 -12.65 22.28
CA PHE A 43 -13.64 -14.07 22.49
C PHE A 43 -15.12 -14.34 22.77
N VAL A 44 -15.68 -15.45 22.28
CA VAL A 44 -17.08 -15.82 22.55
C VAL A 44 -17.24 -17.23 23.10
N ASP A 45 -17.73 -17.31 24.34
CA ASP A 45 -17.85 -18.55 25.09
C ASP A 45 -19.00 -19.47 24.61
N VAL A 46 -19.11 -20.65 25.24
CA VAL A 46 -20.10 -21.68 24.91
C VAL A 46 -21.57 -21.28 25.17
N VAL A 47 -21.84 -20.18 25.89
CA VAL A 47 -23.20 -19.63 26.10
C VAL A 47 -23.45 -18.34 25.33
N GLY A 48 -22.47 -17.87 24.55
CA GLY A 48 -22.57 -16.67 23.72
C GLY A 48 -22.20 -15.36 24.43
N THR A 49 -21.55 -15.41 25.60
CA THR A 49 -21.02 -14.19 26.22
C THR A 49 -19.80 -13.70 25.43
N VAL A 50 -19.75 -12.40 25.16
CA VAL A 50 -18.62 -11.76 24.47
C VAL A 50 -17.65 -11.18 25.49
N HIS A 51 -16.42 -11.69 25.49
CA HIS A 51 -15.31 -11.24 26.32
C HIS A 51 -14.35 -10.39 25.48
N THR A 52 -13.59 -9.49 26.10
CA THR A 52 -12.62 -8.61 25.41
C THR A 52 -11.31 -8.47 26.20
N GLY A 53 -10.28 -7.84 25.62
CA GLY A 53 -9.07 -7.47 26.35
C GLY A 53 -8.25 -8.68 26.84
N ARG A 54 -7.77 -8.60 28.09
CA ARG A 54 -6.95 -9.67 28.69
C ARG A 54 -7.75 -10.97 28.89
N ASP A 55 -9.02 -10.89 29.25
CA ASP A 55 -9.86 -12.08 29.44
C ASP A 55 -10.11 -12.78 28.11
N ALA A 56 -10.39 -12.05 27.03
CA ALA A 56 -10.48 -12.64 25.69
C ALA A 56 -9.16 -13.29 25.24
N THR A 57 -8.03 -12.62 25.50
CA THR A 57 -6.70 -13.15 25.14
C THR A 57 -6.39 -14.43 25.94
N ARG A 58 -6.74 -14.47 27.23
CA ARG A 58 -6.55 -15.62 28.11
C ARG A 58 -7.45 -16.80 27.73
N LEU A 59 -8.71 -16.54 27.37
CA LEU A 59 -9.66 -17.57 26.95
C LEU A 59 -9.35 -18.08 25.54
N GLY A 60 -8.96 -17.18 24.61
CA GLY A 60 -8.51 -17.53 23.27
C GLY A 60 -7.23 -18.37 23.23
N ALA A 61 -6.35 -18.24 24.23
CA ALA A 61 -5.21 -19.15 24.41
C ALA A 61 -5.62 -20.58 24.83
N ALA A 62 -6.87 -20.81 25.26
CA ALA A 62 -7.42 -22.12 25.60
C ALA A 62 -8.38 -22.68 24.54
N GLU A 63 -9.20 -21.83 23.89
CA GLU A 63 -10.10 -22.19 22.80
C GLU A 63 -9.89 -21.27 21.58
N PRO A 64 -8.81 -21.45 20.78
CA PRO A 64 -8.45 -20.51 19.70
C PRO A 64 -9.52 -20.33 18.63
N GLU A 65 -10.30 -21.36 18.32
CA GLU A 65 -11.44 -21.31 17.38
C GLU A 65 -12.56 -20.33 17.79
N ARG A 66 -12.55 -19.82 19.04
CA ARG A 66 -13.54 -18.86 19.57
C ARG A 66 -13.01 -17.43 19.67
N PHE A 67 -11.81 -17.16 19.16
CA PHE A 67 -11.09 -15.90 19.35
C PHE A 67 -10.80 -15.18 18.02
N GLU A 68 -11.27 -13.94 17.89
CA GLU A 68 -10.81 -13.01 16.86
C GLU A 68 -9.81 -12.03 17.50
N PRO A 69 -8.50 -12.18 17.26
CA PRO A 69 -7.48 -11.31 17.88
C PRO A 69 -7.42 -9.89 17.28
N HIS A 70 -7.87 -9.69 16.03
CA HIS A 70 -7.60 -8.50 15.21
C HIS A 70 -8.84 -8.00 14.45
N PRO A 71 -9.98 -7.69 15.11
CA PRO A 71 -11.24 -7.37 14.43
C PRO A 71 -11.20 -6.13 13.52
N LYS A 72 -10.22 -5.21 13.66
CA LYS A 72 -10.02 -4.09 12.70
C LYS A 72 -9.59 -4.59 11.31
N ARG A 73 -8.81 -5.68 11.21
CA ARG A 73 -8.43 -6.29 9.91
C ARG A 73 -9.63 -6.92 9.20
N ARG A 74 -10.63 -7.41 9.95
CA ARG A 74 -11.85 -8.06 9.40
C ARG A 74 -12.92 -7.09 8.88
N ILE A 75 -12.66 -5.78 8.84
CA ILE A 75 -13.71 -4.74 8.74
C ILE A 75 -14.62 -4.85 7.50
N ASP A 76 -14.10 -5.34 6.37
CA ASP A 76 -14.85 -5.47 5.12
C ASP A 76 -15.59 -6.82 4.97
N GLU A 77 -15.32 -7.82 5.83
CA GLU A 77 -15.90 -9.17 5.74
C GLU A 77 -17.36 -9.24 6.24
N GLY A 78 -17.79 -8.25 7.03
CA GLY A 78 -19.14 -8.14 7.58
C GLY A 78 -19.46 -9.10 8.73
N TRP A 79 -19.04 -10.38 8.65
CA TRP A 79 -19.28 -11.42 9.67
C TRP A 79 -18.03 -12.29 9.90
N VAL A 80 -17.87 -12.79 11.13
CA VAL A 80 -16.82 -13.74 11.53
C VAL A 80 -17.47 -14.90 12.30
N LEU A 81 -17.01 -16.13 12.04
CA LEU A 81 -17.44 -17.33 12.76
C LEU A 81 -16.48 -17.60 13.94
N LEU A 82 -17.00 -17.55 15.17
CA LEU A 82 -16.25 -17.88 16.40
C LEU A 82 -16.88 -19.12 17.06
N GLY A 83 -16.21 -20.26 16.95
CA GLY A 83 -16.76 -21.57 17.25
C GLY A 83 -18.00 -21.85 16.40
N GLU A 84 -19.17 -21.91 17.05
CA GLU A 84 -20.48 -22.11 16.41
C GLU A 84 -21.27 -20.79 16.23
N ALA A 85 -20.69 -19.63 16.58
CA ALA A 85 -21.36 -18.33 16.60
C ALA A 85 -20.91 -17.43 15.44
N GLU A 86 -21.82 -17.18 14.50
CA GLU A 86 -21.64 -16.18 13.43
C GLU A 86 -21.98 -14.78 13.97
N LEU A 87 -21.01 -13.86 13.90
CA LEU A 87 -21.06 -12.56 14.57
C LEU A 87 -20.66 -11.43 13.63
N ALA A 88 -21.46 -10.37 13.57
CA ALA A 88 -21.15 -9.22 12.74
C ALA A 88 -19.90 -8.50 13.23
N VAL A 89 -19.02 -8.06 12.32
CA VAL A 89 -17.78 -7.35 12.67
C VAL A 89 -18.06 -6.05 13.42
N THR A 90 -19.15 -5.35 13.07
CA THR A 90 -19.69 -4.22 13.85
C THR A 90 -19.95 -4.57 15.31
N ALA A 91 -20.41 -5.78 15.62
CA ALA A 91 -20.69 -6.23 16.98
C ALA A 91 -19.42 -6.60 17.77
N LEU A 92 -18.38 -7.10 17.08
CA LEU A 92 -17.04 -7.35 17.65
C LEU A 92 -16.36 -6.02 18.00
N LEU A 93 -16.29 -5.07 17.05
CA LEU A 93 -15.74 -3.73 17.27
C LEU A 93 -16.52 -2.99 18.38
N ALA A 94 -17.84 -3.12 18.40
CA ALA A 94 -18.68 -2.59 19.47
C ALA A 94 -18.40 -3.23 20.84
N ALA A 95 -17.91 -4.48 20.91
CA ALA A 95 -17.54 -5.11 22.18
C ALA A 95 -16.30 -4.45 22.78
N VAL A 96 -15.28 -4.20 21.97
CA VAL A 96 -14.07 -3.47 22.37
C VAL A 96 -14.43 -2.06 22.84
N LEU A 97 -15.28 -1.36 22.09
CA LEU A 97 -15.77 -0.02 22.47
C LEU A 97 -16.65 -0.02 23.73
N ARG A 98 -17.42 -1.08 24.03
CA ARG A 98 -18.15 -1.22 25.31
C ARG A 98 -17.19 -1.30 26.50
N ARG A 99 -16.09 -2.05 26.40
CA ARG A 99 -15.04 -2.11 27.44
C ARG A 99 -14.43 -0.72 27.70
N VAL A 100 -14.29 0.11 26.67
CA VAL A 100 -13.87 1.52 26.80
C VAL A 100 -14.91 2.38 27.54
N VAL A 101 -16.21 2.21 27.24
CA VAL A 101 -17.31 2.91 27.95
C VAL A 101 -17.38 2.49 29.42
N GLU A 102 -17.19 1.21 29.73
CA GLU A 102 -17.14 0.68 31.09
C GLU A 102 -16.01 1.31 31.91
N GLU A 103 -14.78 1.29 31.40
CA GLU A 103 -13.64 1.90 32.14
C GLU A 103 -13.68 3.43 32.17
N ALA A 104 -14.33 4.08 31.19
CA ALA A 104 -14.67 5.49 31.31
C ALA A 104 -15.61 5.71 32.51
N ARG A 105 -16.68 4.93 32.64
CA ARG A 105 -17.63 5.02 33.77
C ARG A 105 -16.98 4.67 35.11
N HIS A 106 -16.13 3.65 35.18
CA HIS A 106 -15.34 3.34 36.38
C HIS A 106 -14.39 4.48 36.78
N ALA A 107 -13.79 5.16 35.80
CA ALA A 107 -13.04 6.40 36.00
C ALA A 107 -13.92 7.62 36.39
N GLY A 108 -15.24 7.46 36.49
CA GLY A 108 -16.23 8.50 36.76
C GLY A 108 -16.48 9.44 35.59
N VAL A 109 -16.17 9.01 34.37
CA VAL A 109 -16.39 9.74 33.11
C VAL A 109 -17.59 9.11 32.42
N GLU A 110 -18.71 9.82 32.39
CA GLU A 110 -19.80 9.48 31.47
C GLU A 110 -19.44 10.10 30.11
N PRO A 111 -19.27 9.31 29.03
CA PRO A 111 -18.97 9.86 27.70
C PRO A 111 -20.15 10.71 27.22
N ALA A 112 -19.87 11.96 26.80
CA ALA A 112 -20.91 12.81 26.24
C ALA A 112 -21.33 12.29 24.84
N THR A 113 -22.64 12.26 24.58
CA THR A 113 -23.26 11.76 23.33
C THR A 113 -22.72 12.40 22.05
N ASP A 114 -22.23 13.64 22.18
CA ASP A 114 -21.68 14.47 21.09
C ASP A 114 -20.20 14.85 21.35
N GLY A 115 -19.56 14.23 22.35
CA GLY A 115 -18.20 14.55 22.83
C GLY A 115 -17.21 13.38 22.75
N THR A 116 -17.58 12.33 22.01
CA THR A 116 -16.71 11.17 21.74
C THR A 116 -16.06 11.32 20.37
N ILE A 117 -14.75 11.10 20.32
CA ILE A 117 -13.93 11.08 19.11
C ILE A 117 -13.41 9.66 18.89
N LEU A 118 -13.54 9.13 17.67
CA LEU A 118 -12.82 7.93 17.22
C LEU A 118 -11.80 8.32 16.15
N THR A 119 -10.66 7.64 16.11
CA THR A 119 -9.73 7.74 14.98
C THR A 119 -9.94 6.62 13.94
N CYS A 120 -9.58 6.92 12.70
CA CYS A 120 -9.55 5.96 11.59
C CYS A 120 -8.46 6.35 10.57
N PRO A 121 -7.97 5.40 9.74
CA PRO A 121 -7.04 5.71 8.66
C PRO A 121 -7.62 6.75 7.70
N ALA A 122 -6.75 7.57 7.12
CA ALA A 122 -7.16 8.73 6.32
C ALA A 122 -7.73 8.35 4.94
N ASP A 123 -7.25 7.26 4.37
CA ASP A 123 -7.67 6.72 3.07
C ASP A 123 -9.05 6.02 3.11
N TRP A 124 -9.49 5.56 4.29
CA TRP A 124 -10.71 4.78 4.45
C TRP A 124 -11.94 5.47 3.87
N GLY A 125 -12.58 4.81 2.90
CA GLY A 125 -13.84 5.26 2.32
C GLY A 125 -15.01 5.23 3.31
N GLN A 126 -16.12 5.87 2.91
CA GLN A 126 -17.34 5.94 3.73
C GLN A 126 -17.85 4.58 4.27
N PRO A 127 -17.77 3.44 3.56
CA PRO A 127 -18.23 2.15 4.10
C PRO A 127 -17.53 1.73 5.40
N ARG A 128 -16.19 1.71 5.42
CA ARG A 128 -15.40 1.39 6.62
C ARG A 128 -15.63 2.42 7.74
N ARG A 129 -15.73 3.70 7.40
CA ARG A 129 -16.04 4.78 8.37
C ARG A 129 -17.45 4.63 8.98
N GLU A 130 -18.44 4.16 8.23
CA GLU A 130 -19.79 3.91 8.75
C GLU A 130 -19.86 2.66 9.63
N VAL A 131 -19.09 1.61 9.33
CA VAL A 131 -18.93 0.44 10.21
C VAL A 131 -18.40 0.85 11.59
N LEU A 132 -17.48 1.82 11.68
CA LEU A 132 -17.05 2.40 12.96
C LEU A 132 -18.14 3.19 13.67
N ARG A 133 -18.93 4.03 12.96
CA ARG A 133 -20.03 4.79 13.56
C ARG A 133 -21.12 3.87 14.12
N GLU A 134 -21.49 2.82 13.39
CA GLU A 134 -22.45 1.82 13.85
C GLU A 134 -21.90 1.01 15.03
N ALA A 135 -20.63 0.62 15.01
CA ALA A 135 -19.98 -0.02 16.16
C ALA A 135 -20.01 0.87 17.41
N ALA A 136 -19.76 2.18 17.26
CA ALA A 136 -19.85 3.14 18.36
C ALA A 136 -21.28 3.30 18.90
N ARG A 137 -22.27 3.36 18.00
CA ARG A 137 -23.69 3.42 18.35
C ARG A 137 -24.13 2.16 19.10
N LEU A 138 -23.68 0.98 18.67
CA LEU A 138 -23.88 -0.32 19.33
C LEU A 138 -23.09 -0.47 20.65
N ALA A 139 -22.08 0.37 20.89
CA ALA A 139 -21.39 0.49 22.17
C ALA A 139 -22.04 1.50 23.13
N GLY A 140 -23.02 2.28 22.67
CA GLY A 140 -23.70 3.30 23.47
C GLY A 140 -22.95 4.65 23.53
N LEU A 141 -22.00 4.90 22.61
CA LEU A 141 -21.23 6.16 22.54
C LEU A 141 -22.00 7.33 21.89
N GLY A 142 -23.17 7.09 21.29
CA GLY A 142 -23.97 8.14 20.66
C GLY A 142 -23.51 8.45 19.23
N GLN A 143 -23.32 9.74 18.92
CA GLN A 143 -22.72 10.19 17.67
C GLN A 143 -21.23 10.48 17.89
N VAL A 144 -20.37 9.89 17.05
CA VAL A 144 -18.92 10.05 17.18
C VAL A 144 -18.34 10.95 16.10
N GLN A 145 -17.49 11.88 16.50
CA GLN A 145 -16.62 12.58 15.56
C GLN A 145 -15.54 11.61 15.09
N LEU A 146 -15.37 11.46 13.78
CA LEU A 146 -14.19 10.77 13.23
C LEU A 146 -13.07 11.78 13.00
N VAL A 147 -11.84 11.41 13.35
CA VAL A 147 -10.61 12.17 13.06
C VAL A 147 -9.62 11.26 12.36
N ASP A 148 -8.98 11.75 11.30
CA ASP A 148 -7.97 10.97 10.58
C ASP A 148 -6.73 10.74 11.47
N GLU A 149 -6.32 9.49 11.62
CA GLU A 149 -5.15 9.05 12.42
C GLU A 149 -3.88 9.92 12.19
N PRO A 150 -3.46 10.26 10.94
CA PRO A 150 -2.31 11.15 10.74
C PRO A 150 -2.54 12.61 11.13
N ILE A 151 -3.77 13.13 11.11
CA ILE A 151 -4.07 14.49 11.62
C ILE A 151 -4.00 14.49 13.15
N ALA A 152 -4.45 13.42 13.80
CA ALA A 152 -4.28 13.23 15.24
C ALA A 152 -2.79 13.16 15.62
N ALA A 153 -2.01 12.28 14.98
CA ALA A 153 -0.57 12.15 15.21
C ALA A 153 0.21 13.46 14.96
N ALA A 154 -0.09 14.19 13.88
CA ALA A 154 0.49 15.51 13.62
C ALA A 154 0.08 16.56 14.67
N THR A 155 -1.16 16.51 15.19
CA THR A 155 -1.61 17.38 16.29
C THR A 155 -0.84 17.10 17.57
N TYR A 156 -0.61 15.83 17.91
CA TYR A 156 0.21 15.43 19.05
C TYR A 156 1.65 15.96 18.92
N CYS A 157 2.26 15.82 17.74
CA CYS A 157 3.60 16.35 17.44
C CYS A 157 3.70 17.86 17.70
N VAL A 158 2.78 18.66 17.15
CA VAL A 158 2.83 20.13 17.25
C VAL A 158 2.41 20.64 18.63
N GLN A 159 1.38 20.05 19.25
CA GLN A 159 0.72 20.63 20.43
C GLN A 159 1.04 19.92 21.76
N VAL A 160 1.43 18.64 21.74
CA VAL A 160 1.76 17.88 22.96
C VAL A 160 3.28 17.73 23.12
N LEU A 161 4.00 17.40 22.05
CA LEU A 161 5.49 17.43 22.06
C LEU A 161 6.05 18.84 21.85
N GLY A 162 5.22 19.80 21.44
CA GLY A 162 5.62 21.20 21.23
C GLY A 162 6.53 21.43 20.02
N GLN A 163 6.54 20.52 19.04
CA GLN A 163 7.46 20.60 17.90
C GLN A 163 7.17 21.82 17.01
N GLN A 164 8.21 22.64 16.78
CA GLN A 164 8.11 23.93 16.10
C GLN A 164 8.07 23.77 14.57
N VAL A 165 6.90 23.45 14.04
CA VAL A 165 6.62 23.46 12.59
C VAL A 165 6.14 24.86 12.18
N PRO A 166 6.78 25.56 11.21
CA PRO A 166 6.30 26.85 10.72
C PRO A 166 5.01 26.71 9.89
N VAL A 167 4.27 27.80 9.69
CA VAL A 167 3.14 27.80 8.73
C VAL A 167 3.71 27.60 7.31
N GLY A 168 3.12 26.66 6.56
CA GLY A 168 3.66 26.14 5.30
C GLY A 168 4.71 25.03 5.47
N GLY A 169 5.10 24.68 6.70
CA GLY A 169 5.99 23.56 7.00
C GLY A 169 5.29 22.20 6.96
N HIS A 170 6.06 21.14 6.76
CA HIS A 170 5.58 19.78 6.55
C HIS A 170 6.06 18.81 7.65
N LEU A 171 5.21 17.85 8.01
CA LEU A 171 5.53 16.70 8.84
C LEU A 171 5.30 15.41 8.05
N GLY A 172 6.22 14.46 8.16
CA GLY A 172 5.95 13.06 7.82
C GLY A 172 5.36 12.34 9.03
N ILE A 173 4.34 11.53 8.82
CA ILE A 173 3.77 10.59 9.80
C ILE A 173 3.97 9.17 9.26
N PHE A 174 4.49 8.28 10.09
CA PHE A 174 4.75 6.87 9.78
C PHE A 174 4.17 6.00 10.90
N ASP A 175 2.99 5.42 10.68
CA ASP A 175 2.29 4.56 11.63
C ASP A 175 2.52 3.08 11.30
N LEU A 176 3.60 2.49 11.84
CA LEU A 176 3.80 1.05 11.75
C LEU A 176 3.04 0.37 12.89
N GLY A 177 1.76 0.13 12.60
CA GLY A 177 0.81 -0.45 13.53
C GLY A 177 0.99 -1.95 13.73
N GLY A 178 -0.03 -2.56 14.35
CA GLY A 178 -0.08 -4.00 14.55
C GLY A 178 -0.21 -4.79 13.25
N GLY A 179 -0.95 -4.29 12.28
CA GLY A 179 -1.26 -5.02 11.03
C GLY A 179 -1.65 -4.12 9.86
N THR A 180 -1.14 -2.90 9.84
CA THR A 180 -1.10 -1.98 8.69
C THR A 180 0.12 -1.08 8.87
N LEU A 181 0.63 -0.53 7.76
CA LEU A 181 1.48 0.65 7.76
C LEU A 181 0.69 1.78 7.13
N ASP A 182 0.49 2.86 7.87
CA ASP A 182 -0.23 4.05 7.40
C ASP A 182 0.72 5.25 7.38
N VAL A 183 0.79 5.95 6.25
CA VAL A 183 1.79 7.00 5.99
C VAL A 183 1.12 8.25 5.44
N ALA A 184 1.51 9.41 5.96
CA ALA A 184 0.99 10.70 5.49
C ALA A 184 2.04 11.81 5.51
N VAL A 185 1.88 12.78 4.61
CA VAL A 185 2.56 14.07 4.68
C VAL A 185 1.53 15.14 5.03
N VAL A 186 1.73 15.79 6.18
CA VAL A 186 0.81 16.77 6.75
C VAL A 186 1.46 18.15 6.76
N ARG A 187 0.77 19.14 6.21
CA ARG A 187 1.17 20.55 6.19
C ARG A 187 0.52 21.31 7.34
N ARG A 188 1.27 22.20 7.99
CA ARG A 188 0.72 23.21 8.89
C ARG A 188 0.21 24.40 8.07
N GLU A 189 -1.09 24.67 8.13
CA GLU A 189 -1.68 25.85 7.52
C GLU A 189 -1.74 27.01 8.54
N ALA A 190 -2.23 28.19 8.11
CA ALA A 190 -2.40 29.34 9.01
C ALA A 190 -3.40 29.05 10.15
N VAL A 191 -4.36 28.16 9.90
CA VAL A 191 -5.29 27.60 10.89
C VAL A 191 -5.33 26.08 10.68
N GLY A 192 -4.95 25.31 11.70
CA GLY A 192 -5.01 23.86 11.68
C GLY A 192 -3.91 23.15 10.88
N LEU A 193 -4.21 21.91 10.49
CA LEU A 193 -3.34 20.97 9.79
C LEU A 193 -4.09 20.39 8.58
N ARG A 194 -3.36 20.09 7.50
CA ARG A 194 -3.93 19.53 6.26
C ARG A 194 -3.08 18.39 5.75
N VAL A 195 -3.69 17.26 5.41
CA VAL A 195 -3.01 16.18 4.69
C VAL A 195 -2.78 16.60 3.23
N LEU A 196 -1.56 16.41 2.73
CA LEU A 196 -1.19 16.64 1.32
C LEU A 196 -1.29 15.34 0.50
N ALA A 197 -0.74 14.25 1.04
CA ALA A 197 -0.81 12.92 0.44
C ALA A 197 -0.83 11.84 1.53
N THR A 198 -1.39 10.69 1.20
CA THR A 198 -1.43 9.47 2.03
C THR A 198 -0.99 8.25 1.22
N GLY A 199 -0.45 7.25 1.90
CA GLY A 199 -0.12 5.93 1.37
C GLY A 199 -0.12 4.93 2.50
N GLY A 200 -0.06 3.65 2.16
CA GLY A 200 -0.07 2.60 3.17
C GLY A 200 0.07 1.21 2.57
N LEU A 201 0.24 0.22 3.45
CA LEU A 201 0.40 -1.18 3.11
C LEU A 201 -0.39 -2.02 4.12
N ASP A 202 -1.52 -2.60 3.68
CA ASP A 202 -2.38 -3.45 4.54
C ASP A 202 -1.65 -4.70 5.07
N ASP A 203 -0.65 -5.17 4.32
CA ASP A 203 0.11 -6.39 4.54
C ASP A 203 1.50 -6.13 5.19
N LEU A 204 1.67 -4.98 5.84
CA LEU A 204 2.91 -4.63 6.55
C LEU A 204 2.62 -4.00 7.92
N GLY A 205 2.75 -4.80 8.98
CA GLY A 205 2.75 -4.34 10.36
C GLY A 205 3.51 -5.28 11.28
N GLY A 206 3.31 -5.10 12.59
CA GLY A 206 3.94 -5.96 13.60
C GLY A 206 3.61 -7.45 13.48
N LEU A 207 2.44 -7.82 12.95
CA LEU A 207 1.97 -9.20 12.79
C LEU A 207 2.65 -9.94 11.65
N ASP A 208 2.90 -9.26 10.54
CA ASP A 208 3.48 -9.87 9.33
C ASP A 208 5.00 -10.09 9.54
N ILE A 209 5.59 -9.35 10.49
CA ILE A 209 6.91 -9.62 11.07
C ILE A 209 6.86 -10.75 12.11
N ASP A 210 5.79 -10.89 12.92
CA ASP A 210 5.62 -12.07 13.78
C ASP A 210 5.59 -13.35 12.94
N GLU A 211 4.89 -13.33 11.80
CA GLU A 211 4.78 -14.46 10.88
C GLU A 211 6.14 -14.88 10.29
N ALA A 212 6.92 -13.92 9.80
CA ALA A 212 8.26 -14.18 9.27
C ALA A 212 9.22 -14.79 10.32
N LEU A 213 9.09 -14.38 11.59
CA LEU A 213 9.85 -14.92 12.72
C LEU A 213 9.34 -16.30 13.19
N VAL A 214 8.01 -16.50 13.22
CA VAL A 214 7.36 -17.78 13.54
C VAL A 214 7.79 -18.83 12.54
N ALA A 215 7.80 -18.49 11.25
CA ALA A 215 8.32 -19.33 10.20
C ALA A 215 9.78 -19.69 10.46
N HIS A 216 10.67 -18.69 10.60
CA HIS A 216 12.10 -18.91 10.81
C HIS A 216 12.41 -19.81 12.01
N LEU A 217 11.83 -19.52 13.17
CA LEU A 217 12.03 -20.32 14.39
C LEU A 217 11.36 -21.70 14.30
N GLY A 218 10.19 -21.79 13.66
CA GLY A 218 9.49 -23.05 13.43
C GLY A 218 10.26 -23.99 12.50
N GLN A 219 10.96 -23.44 11.50
CA GLN A 219 11.85 -24.19 10.63
C GLN A 219 13.12 -24.67 11.36
N LEU A 220 13.71 -23.84 12.23
CA LEU A 220 14.83 -24.26 13.07
C LEU A 220 14.43 -25.34 14.10
N ALA A 221 13.16 -25.35 14.54
CA ALA A 221 12.57 -26.48 15.25
C ALA A 221 12.37 -27.69 14.32
N GLY A 222 11.90 -27.49 13.08
CA GLY A 222 11.72 -28.52 12.04
C GLY A 222 12.98 -29.31 11.69
N ILE A 223 14.17 -28.69 11.79
CA ILE A 223 15.48 -29.36 11.66
C ILE A 223 15.74 -30.36 12.80
N ARG A 224 15.14 -30.14 13.97
CA ARG A 224 15.23 -31.02 15.15
C ARG A 224 14.10 -32.07 15.17
N ASP A 225 12.89 -31.64 14.85
CA ASP A 225 11.66 -32.44 14.81
C ASP A 225 10.71 -31.87 13.73
N ALA A 226 10.63 -32.58 12.59
CA ALA A 226 9.80 -32.18 11.46
C ALA A 226 8.29 -32.36 11.72
N ASP A 227 7.91 -33.39 12.48
CA ASP A 227 6.50 -33.64 12.85
C ASP A 227 6.00 -32.53 13.78
N LEU A 228 6.86 -32.02 14.67
CA LEU A 228 6.55 -30.86 15.50
C LEU A 228 6.29 -29.59 14.67
N TRP A 229 7.16 -29.29 13.69
CA TRP A 229 6.93 -28.12 12.83
C TRP A 229 5.65 -28.27 12.02
N GLN A 230 5.38 -29.46 11.46
CA GLN A 230 4.13 -29.70 10.74
C GLN A 230 2.90 -29.47 11.63
N ARG A 231 2.91 -29.95 12.90
CA ARG A 231 1.82 -29.71 13.86
C ARG A 231 1.62 -28.22 14.18
N LEU A 232 2.70 -27.45 14.32
CA LEU A 232 2.62 -26.01 14.60
C LEU A 232 2.18 -25.19 13.38
N ARG A 233 2.52 -25.63 12.16
CA ARG A 233 2.12 -25.01 10.89
C ARG A 233 0.65 -25.31 10.55
N GLU A 234 0.26 -26.59 10.61
CA GLU A 234 -1.04 -27.12 10.18
C GLU A 234 -1.76 -27.84 11.35
N PRO A 235 -2.30 -27.10 12.32
CA PRO A 235 -2.79 -27.67 13.57
C PRO A 235 -4.10 -28.46 13.40
N GLN A 236 -3.99 -29.79 13.38
CA GLN A 236 -5.12 -30.71 13.17
C GLN A 236 -6.04 -30.82 14.39
N THR A 237 -5.48 -30.77 15.61
CA THR A 237 -6.22 -30.94 16.87
C THR A 237 -6.38 -29.63 17.64
N ALA A 238 -7.29 -29.64 18.61
CA ALA A 238 -7.41 -28.56 19.59
C ALA A 238 -6.22 -28.47 20.57
N ALA A 239 -5.26 -29.41 20.55
CA ALA A 239 -3.97 -29.24 21.22
C ALA A 239 -3.02 -28.45 20.32
N ASP A 240 -2.85 -28.87 19.06
CA ASP A 240 -1.97 -28.21 18.10
C ASP A 240 -2.35 -26.73 17.89
N ARG A 241 -3.64 -26.38 17.90
CA ARG A 241 -4.08 -24.98 17.82
C ARG A 241 -3.64 -24.14 19.02
N ARG A 242 -3.61 -24.71 20.23
CA ARG A 242 -3.09 -24.03 21.43
C ARG A 242 -1.57 -23.94 21.40
N ASP A 243 -0.89 -25.00 20.99
CA ASP A 243 0.57 -25.02 20.81
C ASP A 243 1.00 -23.94 19.80
N ARG A 244 0.32 -23.85 18.65
CA ARG A 244 0.50 -22.78 17.64
C ARG A 244 0.25 -21.39 18.26
N GLN A 245 -0.88 -21.17 18.93
CA GLN A 245 -1.20 -19.88 19.54
C GLN A 245 -0.17 -19.46 20.61
N SER A 246 0.34 -20.41 21.38
CA SER A 246 1.42 -20.18 22.34
C SER A 246 2.72 -19.79 21.64
N PHE A 247 3.11 -20.52 20.59
CA PHE A 247 4.32 -20.23 19.81
C PHE A 247 4.30 -18.83 19.18
N TRP A 248 3.19 -18.42 18.54
CA TRP A 248 3.02 -17.06 18.02
C TRP A 248 3.11 -15.98 19.12
N THR A 249 2.64 -16.28 20.34
CA THR A 249 2.70 -15.36 21.48
C THR A 249 4.12 -15.22 22.03
N GLU A 250 4.88 -16.32 22.09
CA GLU A 250 6.30 -16.34 22.48
C GLU A 250 7.16 -15.57 21.47
N VAL A 251 6.96 -15.79 20.17
CA VAL A 251 7.72 -15.10 19.10
C VAL A 251 7.46 -13.59 19.11
N ARG A 252 6.20 -13.15 19.28
CA ARG A 252 5.87 -11.73 19.48
C ARG A 252 6.59 -11.15 20.69
N SER A 253 6.57 -11.88 21.81
CA SER A 253 7.24 -11.47 23.05
C SER A 253 8.75 -11.34 22.87
N ALA A 254 9.38 -12.24 22.09
CA ALA A 254 10.79 -12.17 21.73
C ALA A 254 11.09 -10.93 20.85
N LYS A 255 10.29 -10.68 19.80
CA LYS A 255 10.41 -9.48 18.94
C LYS A 255 10.29 -8.17 19.75
N GLU A 256 9.30 -8.10 20.63
CA GLU A 256 9.08 -6.94 21.51
C GLU A 256 10.19 -6.79 22.56
N MET A 257 10.83 -7.87 23.00
CA MET A 257 12.02 -7.83 23.86
C MET A 257 13.25 -7.33 23.09
N LEU A 258 13.48 -7.84 21.87
CA LEU A 258 14.58 -7.47 20.98
C LEU A 258 14.57 -6.01 20.52
N SER A 259 13.46 -5.29 20.68
CA SER A 259 13.50 -3.82 20.56
C SER A 259 14.42 -3.17 21.60
N ARG A 260 14.54 -3.77 22.80
CA ARG A 260 15.35 -3.28 23.95
C ARG A 260 16.62 -4.11 24.24
N THR A 261 16.70 -5.36 23.82
CA THR A 261 17.85 -6.26 24.05
C THR A 261 18.57 -6.61 22.74
N THR A 262 19.65 -7.40 22.79
CA THR A 262 20.31 -7.99 21.60
C THR A 262 19.97 -9.47 21.38
N VAL A 263 19.44 -10.15 22.39
CA VAL A 263 18.97 -11.54 22.33
C VAL A 263 17.67 -11.65 23.13
N ALA A 264 16.74 -12.49 22.69
CA ALA A 264 15.57 -12.90 23.44
C ALA A 264 15.32 -14.42 23.30
N PRO A 265 14.91 -15.11 24.37
CA PRO A 265 14.41 -16.47 24.27
C PRO A 265 12.98 -16.46 23.69
N ALA A 266 12.66 -17.49 22.91
CA ALA A 266 11.31 -17.85 22.51
C ALA A 266 11.09 -19.33 22.84
N HIS A 267 10.11 -19.65 23.68
CA HIS A 267 9.75 -21.05 23.89
C HIS A 267 8.94 -21.59 22.69
N ILE A 268 9.31 -22.77 22.21
CA ILE A 268 8.58 -23.49 21.17
C ILE A 268 7.97 -24.71 21.85
N PRO A 269 6.63 -24.82 21.97
CA PRO A 269 5.98 -25.99 22.55
C PRO A 269 6.48 -27.26 21.88
N GLY A 270 6.82 -28.28 22.66
CA GLY A 270 7.45 -29.52 22.17
C GLY A 270 8.99 -29.53 22.18
N LEU A 271 9.66 -28.39 22.38
CA LEU A 271 11.10 -28.33 22.67
C LEU A 271 11.37 -28.04 24.14
N ASP A 272 12.26 -28.81 24.78
CA ASP A 272 12.66 -28.62 26.18
C ASP A 272 13.43 -27.31 26.42
N GLU A 273 14.26 -26.89 25.44
CA GLU A 273 15.08 -25.68 25.51
C GLU A 273 14.49 -24.55 24.65
N PRO A 274 14.43 -23.30 25.15
CA PRO A 274 14.00 -22.15 24.36
C PRO A 274 15.00 -21.83 23.25
N MET A 275 14.47 -21.52 22.05
CA MET A 275 15.29 -21.00 20.97
C MET A 275 15.68 -19.55 21.26
N HIS A 276 16.90 -19.16 20.91
CA HIS A 276 17.39 -17.81 21.13
C HIS A 276 17.37 -17.07 19.79
N LEU A 277 16.56 -16.01 19.71
CA LEU A 277 16.51 -15.11 18.56
C LEU A 277 17.38 -13.89 18.87
N THR A 278 18.27 -13.52 17.94
CA THR A 278 19.11 -12.31 18.05
C THR A 278 18.46 -11.10 17.38
N ARG A 279 18.91 -9.91 17.76
CA ARG A 279 18.52 -8.66 17.09
C ARG A 279 18.97 -8.66 15.63
N GLU A 280 20.16 -9.19 15.36
CA GLU A 280 20.73 -9.29 14.02
C GLU A 280 19.89 -10.23 13.11
N GLU A 281 19.30 -11.29 13.66
CA GLU A 281 18.33 -12.14 12.95
C GLU A 281 16.99 -11.44 12.72
N LEU A 282 16.46 -10.78 13.75
CA LEU A 282 15.25 -9.94 13.62
C LEU A 282 15.44 -8.87 12.54
N ASP A 283 16.52 -8.10 12.61
CA ASP A 283 16.78 -6.98 11.72
C ASP A 283 16.98 -7.48 10.27
N ARG A 284 17.64 -8.62 10.08
CA ARG A 284 17.76 -9.31 8.77
C ARG A 284 16.39 -9.71 8.21
N ILE A 285 15.56 -10.38 9.01
CA ILE A 285 14.24 -10.89 8.58
C ILE A 285 13.24 -9.75 8.34
N ALA A 286 13.29 -8.69 9.15
CA ALA A 286 12.44 -7.52 9.01
C ALA A 286 12.92 -6.54 7.93
N SER A 287 14.21 -6.55 7.52
CA SER A 287 14.76 -5.61 6.54
C SER A 287 13.95 -5.50 5.23
N PRO A 288 13.58 -6.59 4.52
CA PRO A 288 12.79 -6.47 3.29
C PRO A 288 11.38 -5.91 3.54
N LEU A 289 10.77 -6.22 4.69
CA LEU A 289 9.46 -5.69 5.09
C LEU A 289 9.53 -4.20 5.42
N VAL A 290 10.53 -3.77 6.18
CA VAL A 290 10.76 -2.35 6.52
C VAL A 290 11.13 -1.53 5.28
N ALA A 291 11.92 -2.09 4.35
CA ALA A 291 12.28 -1.41 3.10
C ALA A 291 11.04 -1.01 2.27
N ARG A 292 10.03 -1.89 2.15
CA ARG A 292 8.75 -1.57 1.48
C ARG A 292 8.06 -0.33 2.08
N GLY A 293 8.08 -0.20 3.41
CA GLY A 293 7.50 0.94 4.09
C GLY A 293 8.29 2.23 3.92
N VAL A 294 9.63 2.13 3.97
CA VAL A 294 10.57 3.22 3.69
C VAL A 294 10.39 3.76 2.26
N ASP A 295 10.12 2.89 1.29
CA ASP A 295 9.75 3.30 -0.07
C ASP A 295 8.37 3.96 -0.15
N GLU A 296 7.35 3.46 0.55
CA GLU A 296 6.03 4.10 0.50
C GLU A 296 6.06 5.52 1.05
N ILE A 297 6.79 5.82 2.14
CA ILE A 297 6.93 7.23 2.58
C ILE A 297 7.66 8.10 1.56
N ARG A 298 8.63 7.56 0.81
CA ARG A 298 9.24 8.27 -0.32
C ARG A 298 8.22 8.54 -1.43
N ARG A 299 7.35 7.57 -1.76
CA ARG A 299 6.23 7.78 -2.72
C ARG A 299 5.22 8.82 -2.21
N VAL A 300 4.86 8.82 -0.93
CA VAL A 300 3.95 9.81 -0.33
C VAL A 300 4.57 11.22 -0.36
N LEU A 301 5.86 11.35 -0.04
CA LEU A 301 6.63 12.61 -0.15
C LEU A 301 6.65 13.14 -1.59
N GLN A 302 6.94 12.28 -2.57
CA GLN A 302 6.87 12.62 -3.99
C GLN A 302 5.46 13.05 -4.41
N ARG A 303 4.41 12.31 -4.02
CA ARG A 303 3.01 12.64 -4.31
C ARG A 303 2.53 13.93 -3.63
N ALA A 304 3.14 14.32 -2.51
CA ALA A 304 2.91 15.61 -1.86
C ALA A 304 3.71 16.77 -2.48
N GLY A 305 4.69 16.51 -3.36
CA GLY A 305 5.62 17.53 -3.87
C GLY A 305 6.62 18.03 -2.82
N VAL A 306 6.96 17.21 -1.82
CA VAL A 306 7.78 17.58 -0.66
C VAL A 306 9.10 16.80 -0.69
N ALA A 307 10.23 17.49 -0.79
CA ALA A 307 11.55 16.88 -0.70
C ALA A 307 11.82 16.38 0.75
N PRO A 308 12.45 15.21 0.97
CA PRO A 308 12.65 14.65 2.31
C PRO A 308 13.27 15.63 3.32
N GLY A 309 14.39 16.27 2.96
CA GLY A 309 15.07 17.28 3.78
C GLY A 309 14.31 18.60 4.01
N SER A 310 13.09 18.75 3.48
CA SER A 310 12.20 19.89 3.75
C SER A 310 11.12 19.59 4.81
N LEU A 311 11.10 18.37 5.36
CA LEU A 311 10.29 18.05 6.53
C LEU A 311 10.82 18.78 7.78
N ALA A 312 9.92 19.42 8.52
CA ALA A 312 10.18 19.94 9.87
C ALA A 312 10.18 18.84 10.94
N GLY A 313 9.93 17.59 10.54
CA GLY A 313 9.96 16.40 11.39
C GLY A 313 9.36 15.18 10.70
N LEU A 314 9.76 14.00 11.16
CA LEU A 314 9.17 12.71 10.83
C LEU A 314 8.77 12.05 12.16
N LEU A 315 7.47 11.87 12.39
CA LEU A 315 6.95 11.21 13.60
C LEU A 315 6.67 9.74 13.31
N LEU A 316 7.22 8.87 14.15
CA LEU A 316 6.95 7.43 14.16
C LEU A 316 5.90 7.13 15.22
N VAL A 317 4.81 6.50 14.83
CA VAL A 317 3.71 6.06 15.69
C VAL A 317 3.40 4.58 15.40
N GLY A 318 2.52 3.96 16.20
CA GLY A 318 2.27 2.52 16.14
C GLY A 318 3.32 1.70 16.90
N GLY A 319 2.89 0.57 17.48
CA GLY A 319 3.72 -0.22 18.40
C GLY A 319 4.95 -0.88 17.74
N ALA A 320 4.90 -1.20 16.44
CA ALA A 320 6.03 -1.81 15.75
C ALA A 320 7.12 -0.78 15.36
N SER A 321 6.80 0.52 15.29
CA SER A 321 7.80 1.59 15.14
C SER A 321 8.83 1.65 16.28
N ARG A 322 8.65 0.90 17.36
CA ARG A 322 9.64 0.71 18.44
C ARG A 322 10.90 -0.03 18.00
N MET A 323 10.86 -0.80 16.90
CA MET A 323 12.01 -1.56 16.41
C MET A 323 13.07 -0.61 15.82
N PRO A 324 14.31 -0.53 16.36
CA PRO A 324 15.28 0.48 15.93
C PRO A 324 15.66 0.42 14.44
N LEU A 325 15.59 -0.75 13.79
CA LEU A 325 15.71 -0.89 12.33
C LEU A 325 14.83 0.10 11.55
N VAL A 326 13.59 0.32 11.99
CA VAL A 326 12.63 1.22 11.33
C VAL A 326 13.14 2.66 11.33
N ALA A 327 13.56 3.15 12.50
CA ALA A 327 14.13 4.48 12.63
C ALA A 327 15.49 4.60 11.90
N THR A 328 16.35 3.57 11.96
CA THR A 328 17.64 3.57 11.26
C THR A 328 17.49 3.61 9.74
N ARG A 329 16.62 2.77 9.15
CA ARG A 329 16.38 2.75 7.70
C ARG A 329 15.70 4.04 7.23
N LEU A 330 14.70 4.55 7.95
CA LEU A 330 14.08 5.84 7.63
C LEU A 330 15.07 7.01 7.72
N HIS A 331 15.96 7.02 8.71
CA HIS A 331 16.98 8.06 8.84
C HIS A 331 17.98 8.03 7.69
N ALA A 332 18.56 6.85 7.40
CA ALA A 332 19.51 6.66 6.32
C ALA A 332 18.91 7.08 4.96
N ARG A 333 17.63 6.73 4.72
CA ARG A 333 16.98 6.98 3.44
C ARG A 333 16.52 8.42 3.20
N LEU A 334 16.07 9.11 4.25
CA LEU A 334 15.40 10.41 4.14
C LEU A 334 16.29 11.58 4.61
N GLY A 335 17.41 11.31 5.27
CA GLY A 335 18.29 12.32 5.89
C GLY A 335 17.69 13.02 7.12
N VAL A 336 16.41 12.78 7.42
CA VAL A 336 15.67 13.36 8.55
C VAL A 336 15.79 12.43 9.75
N ALA A 337 16.09 12.98 10.94
CA ALA A 337 16.09 12.21 12.18
C ALA A 337 14.63 11.89 12.60
N PRO A 338 14.21 10.62 12.72
CA PRO A 338 12.83 10.28 13.06
C PRO A 338 12.57 10.35 14.57
N SER A 339 11.47 10.99 14.95
CA SER A 339 11.00 11.11 16.35
C SER A 339 10.12 9.92 16.72
N VAL A 340 10.60 9.05 17.62
CA VAL A 340 9.81 7.96 18.23
C VAL A 340 9.40 8.36 19.66
N PRO A 341 8.10 8.53 19.96
CA PRO A 341 7.62 8.72 21.34
C PRO A 341 7.88 7.49 22.21
N GLU A 342 8.03 7.67 23.53
CA GLU A 342 8.27 6.56 24.48
C GLU A 342 7.17 5.49 24.44
N GLN A 343 5.93 5.90 24.15
CA GLN A 343 4.79 5.03 23.91
C GLN A 343 4.13 5.45 22.57
N PRO A 344 4.59 4.94 21.41
CA PRO A 344 4.09 5.35 20.10
C PRO A 344 2.65 4.89 19.81
N GLU A 345 2.02 4.14 20.72
CA GLU A 345 0.61 3.79 20.71
C GLU A 345 -0.31 4.90 21.27
N LEU A 346 0.22 5.85 22.05
CA LEU A 346 -0.56 6.95 22.66
C LEU A 346 -0.80 8.20 21.78
N PRO A 347 0.10 8.63 20.87
CA PRO A 347 -0.01 9.88 20.11
C PRO A 347 -1.33 10.10 19.39
N VAL A 348 -1.90 9.05 18.79
CA VAL A 348 -3.14 9.13 18.01
C VAL A 348 -4.31 9.51 18.91
N ALA A 349 -4.57 8.75 19.99
CA ALA A 349 -5.68 9.05 20.90
C ALA A 349 -5.53 10.40 21.63
N TYR A 350 -4.32 10.76 22.08
CA TYR A 350 -4.06 12.07 22.69
C TYR A 350 -4.22 13.23 21.69
N GLY A 351 -3.68 13.07 20.49
CA GLY A 351 -3.73 14.08 19.43
C GLY A 351 -5.14 14.34 18.93
N ALA A 352 -5.97 13.30 18.80
CA ALA A 352 -7.38 13.42 18.40
C ALA A 352 -8.20 14.21 19.44
N LEU A 353 -7.96 13.97 20.73
CA LEU A 353 -8.60 14.70 21.82
C LEU A 353 -8.25 16.19 21.79
N VAL A 354 -6.96 16.52 21.60
CA VAL A 354 -6.45 17.89 21.50
C VAL A 354 -7.02 18.58 20.25
N TYR A 355 -6.99 17.90 19.09
CA TYR A 355 -7.55 18.40 17.84
C TYR A 355 -9.02 18.81 17.99
N ALA A 356 -9.84 17.94 18.59
CA ALA A 356 -11.26 18.23 18.83
C ALA A 356 -11.47 19.38 19.84
N THR A 357 -10.59 19.54 20.84
CA THR A 357 -10.68 20.71 21.75
C THR A 357 -10.35 22.03 21.05
N ALA A 358 -9.38 22.06 20.15
CA ALA A 358 -9.07 23.25 19.35
C ALA A 358 -10.19 23.57 18.34
N ALA A 359 -10.70 22.55 17.64
CA ALA A 359 -11.82 22.70 16.70
C ALA A 359 -13.09 23.23 17.39
N GLY A 360 -13.38 22.78 18.62
CA GLY A 360 -14.57 23.16 19.38
C GLY A 360 -14.68 24.63 19.83
N THR A 361 -13.76 25.50 19.40
CA THR A 361 -13.90 26.97 19.56
C THR A 361 -14.32 27.69 18.27
N ALA A 362 -14.48 26.96 17.17
CA ALA A 362 -15.08 27.46 15.92
C ALA A 362 -16.48 26.83 15.73
N ASP A 363 -17.47 27.65 15.37
CA ASP A 363 -18.84 27.20 15.07
C ASP A 363 -18.84 26.40 13.75
N VAL A 364 -18.98 25.08 13.84
CA VAL A 364 -18.80 24.18 12.69
C VAL A 364 -20.04 24.20 11.80
N ARG A 365 -19.97 25.00 10.74
CA ARG A 365 -20.71 24.77 9.49
C ARG A 365 -19.75 24.16 8.47
N ASP A 366 -20.23 23.18 7.71
CA ASP A 366 -19.43 22.54 6.67
C ASP A 366 -18.86 23.57 5.67
N PRO A 367 -17.55 23.51 5.36
CA PRO A 367 -16.97 24.30 4.29
C PRO A 367 -17.37 23.71 2.93
N ALA A 368 -18.60 24.01 2.49
CA ALA A 368 -19.07 23.67 1.15
C ALA A 368 -18.10 24.24 0.10
N ILE A 369 -17.68 23.38 -0.84
CA ILE A 369 -16.70 23.75 -1.88
C ILE A 369 -17.25 24.92 -2.70
N ALA A 370 -16.44 25.97 -2.85
CA ALA A 370 -16.82 27.19 -3.55
C ALA A 370 -16.90 26.96 -5.07
N GLY A 371 -18.08 26.54 -5.55
CA GLY A 371 -18.36 26.41 -6.98
C GLY A 371 -18.47 27.75 -7.68
N THR A 372 -17.70 27.96 -8.75
CA THR A 372 -17.93 29.03 -9.72
C THR A 372 -19.25 28.80 -10.48
N PRO A 373 -19.95 29.87 -10.91
CA PRO A 373 -21.35 29.77 -11.32
C PRO A 373 -21.54 29.13 -12.69
N SER A 374 -22.42 28.13 -12.75
CA SER A 374 -22.97 27.57 -13.99
C SER A 374 -24.35 28.19 -14.28
N PRO A 375 -24.72 28.48 -15.54
CA PRO A 375 -25.90 29.30 -15.85
C PRO A 375 -27.24 28.59 -15.59
N SER A 376 -28.24 29.37 -15.16
CA SER A 376 -29.57 28.86 -14.80
C SER A 376 -30.30 28.19 -15.98
N PRO A 377 -30.81 26.95 -15.82
CA PRO A 377 -31.73 26.36 -16.78
C PRO A 377 -33.11 27.03 -16.71
N ALA A 378 -33.75 27.26 -17.86
CA ALA A 378 -35.09 27.83 -17.94
C ALA A 378 -36.18 26.75 -17.79
N ASN A 379 -37.23 27.05 -17.03
CA ASN A 379 -38.37 26.14 -16.83
C ASN A 379 -39.22 26.01 -18.11
N PRO A 380 -39.51 24.77 -18.60
CA PRO A 380 -40.60 24.53 -19.52
C PRO A 380 -41.94 24.45 -18.76
N SER A 381 -42.94 25.22 -19.18
CA SER A 381 -44.25 25.32 -18.52
C SER A 381 -45.30 24.39 -19.13
N SER A 382 -46.15 23.79 -18.28
CA SER A 382 -47.30 22.96 -18.69
C SER A 382 -48.43 23.78 -19.37
N PRO A 383 -49.16 23.19 -20.34
CA PRO A 383 -50.32 23.84 -20.97
C PRO A 383 -51.60 23.77 -20.09
N PRO A 384 -52.55 24.72 -20.23
CA PRO A 384 -53.69 24.88 -19.31
C PRO A 384 -55.05 24.30 -19.82
N PRO A 385 -56.00 24.01 -18.91
CA PRO A 385 -57.42 23.86 -19.22
C PRO A 385 -58.19 25.22 -19.17
N PRO A 386 -59.42 25.33 -19.72
CA PRO A 386 -60.17 26.60 -19.81
C PRO A 386 -60.97 26.99 -18.54
N ALA A 387 -61.32 28.29 -18.45
CA ALA A 387 -62.16 28.95 -17.42
C ALA A 387 -63.53 29.40 -18.02
N PRO A 388 -64.42 30.24 -17.39
CA PRO A 388 -64.45 30.90 -16.07
C PRO A 388 -65.78 30.61 -15.28
N PRO A 389 -66.27 31.37 -14.24
CA PRO A 389 -66.62 32.82 -14.19
C PRO A 389 -66.03 33.59 -12.95
N PRO A 390 -66.27 34.92 -12.75
CA PRO A 390 -65.37 35.79 -11.94
C PRO A 390 -65.93 36.54 -10.70
N SER A 391 -64.98 37.00 -9.84
CA SER A 391 -64.98 38.20 -8.95
C SER A 391 -65.92 38.27 -7.72
N PRO A 392 -65.45 38.75 -6.53
CA PRO A 392 -65.15 40.18 -6.26
C PRO A 392 -63.85 40.47 -5.44
N PRO A 393 -63.44 41.77 -5.24
CA PRO A 393 -62.12 42.14 -4.67
C PRO A 393 -62.07 42.39 -3.14
N ALA A 394 -60.87 42.69 -2.63
CA ALA A 394 -60.48 42.65 -1.20
C ALA A 394 -60.41 44.02 -0.46
N PRO A 395 -60.35 44.03 0.89
CA PRO A 395 -60.02 45.19 1.74
C PRO A 395 -58.57 45.17 2.31
N PRO A 396 -58.03 46.31 2.79
CA PRO A 396 -56.64 46.45 3.32
C PRO A 396 -56.49 46.31 4.85
N ALA A 397 -55.26 46.44 5.37
CA ALA A 397 -54.82 46.04 6.73
C ALA A 397 -54.61 47.19 7.76
N PRO A 398 -54.55 46.87 9.09
CA PRO A 398 -54.20 47.79 10.19
C PRO A 398 -52.82 47.51 10.91
N PRO A 399 -52.34 48.39 11.82
CA PRO A 399 -50.97 48.39 12.39
C PRO A 399 -50.82 47.87 13.87
N PRO A 400 -49.61 47.79 14.47
CA PRO A 400 -49.32 47.09 15.75
C PRO A 400 -49.08 48.00 17.00
N PRO A 401 -49.08 47.42 18.22
CA PRO A 401 -48.38 48.00 19.40
C PRO A 401 -47.62 46.89 20.24
N PRO A 402 -47.23 47.02 21.55
CA PRO A 402 -45.80 46.88 21.94
C PRO A 402 -45.48 45.97 23.17
N SER A 403 -44.23 46.01 23.65
CA SER A 403 -43.67 45.24 24.78
C SER A 403 -43.72 45.94 26.16
N PRO A 404 -43.56 45.20 27.29
CA PRO A 404 -43.18 45.77 28.60
C PRO A 404 -41.93 45.13 29.28
N SER A 405 -41.45 45.75 30.36
CA SER A 405 -40.37 45.33 31.31
C SER A 405 -40.78 45.82 32.74
N PRO A 406 -39.95 45.92 33.82
CA PRO A 406 -38.59 45.41 34.15
C PRO A 406 -38.40 44.88 35.63
N SER A 407 -37.14 44.60 36.05
CA SER A 407 -36.56 44.77 37.44
C SER A 407 -36.91 43.80 38.60
N PRO A 408 -36.13 43.73 39.72
CA PRO A 408 -34.72 44.13 40.02
C PRO A 408 -33.86 43.09 40.84
N SER A 409 -32.60 43.46 41.18
CA SER A 409 -31.55 42.73 41.95
C SER A 409 -31.61 42.91 43.50
N PRO A 410 -30.70 42.36 44.38
CA PRO A 410 -29.31 42.90 44.60
C PRO A 410 -28.15 42.02 45.23
N SER A 411 -26.89 42.34 44.84
CA SER A 411 -25.57 42.40 45.56
C SER A 411 -25.06 41.48 46.73
N SER A 412 -23.84 40.88 46.54
CA SER A 412 -22.54 40.97 47.33
C SER A 412 -22.47 40.63 48.86
N PRO A 413 -21.31 40.53 49.58
CA PRO A 413 -19.86 40.78 49.24
C PRO A 413 -18.72 39.87 49.87
N VAL A 414 -17.47 39.98 49.33
CA VAL A 414 -16.10 40.08 49.99
C VAL A 414 -15.52 39.05 51.03
N SER A 415 -14.41 38.35 50.63
CA SER A 415 -13.04 38.15 51.28
C SER A 415 -12.79 37.84 52.79
N PRO A 416 -11.54 37.53 53.30
CA PRO A 416 -10.34 36.81 52.77
C PRO A 416 -9.53 35.89 53.77
N ALA A 417 -8.46 35.24 53.26
CA ALA A 417 -7.10 35.00 53.86
C ALA A 417 -6.81 33.99 55.03
N GLY A 418 -5.61 33.38 54.98
CA GLY A 418 -4.93 32.64 56.07
C GLY A 418 -3.76 31.73 55.60
N ALA A 419 -2.59 31.75 56.26
CA ALA A 419 -1.40 30.90 55.98
C ALA A 419 -0.69 30.50 57.31
N THR A 420 0.23 29.52 57.43
CA THR A 420 1.64 29.50 56.94
C THR A 420 2.44 28.26 57.43
N PHE A 421 3.63 28.01 56.82
CA PHE A 421 4.86 27.34 57.36
C PHE A 421 5.02 25.79 57.50
N ALA A 422 6.30 25.37 57.64
CA ALA A 422 6.91 24.01 57.56
C ALA A 422 7.88 23.78 58.78
N PRO A 423 8.90 22.86 58.87
CA PRO A 423 9.47 21.84 57.96
C PRO A 423 9.81 20.45 58.62
N ALA A 424 10.72 19.64 58.04
CA ALA A 424 11.23 18.29 58.46
C ALA A 424 12.66 18.36 59.10
N PRO A 425 13.51 17.30 59.33
CA PRO A 425 13.48 15.81 59.13
C PRO A 425 13.79 15.04 60.49
N PRO A 426 14.67 14.00 60.72
CA PRO A 426 15.43 13.00 59.90
C PRO A 426 15.60 11.52 60.43
N MET A 427 16.16 10.62 59.56
CA MET A 427 17.11 9.47 59.75
C MET A 427 16.95 8.32 60.80
N SER A 428 16.85 7.06 60.28
CA SER A 428 17.68 5.82 60.50
C SER A 428 17.99 5.24 61.92
N PRO A 429 18.42 3.96 62.12
CA PRO A 429 18.94 2.93 61.19
C PRO A 429 18.35 1.48 61.37
N ALA A 430 19.04 0.44 60.86
CA ALA A 430 18.70 -1.01 60.95
C ALA A 430 19.80 -1.86 61.63
N PRO A 431 19.51 -3.13 62.03
CA PRO A 431 20.36 -4.27 61.60
C PRO A 431 19.61 -5.61 61.37
N ALA A 432 20.36 -6.68 61.04
CA ALA A 432 19.95 -8.09 60.84
C ALA A 432 20.99 -9.03 61.54
N PRO A 433 21.07 -10.38 61.35
CA PRO A 433 20.23 -11.36 60.61
C PRO A 433 19.99 -12.74 61.34
N ALA A 434 19.59 -13.77 60.55
CA ALA A 434 19.81 -15.23 60.72
C ALA A 434 18.80 -16.11 61.50
N GLY A 435 18.57 -17.34 60.97
CA GLY A 435 17.93 -18.47 61.68
C GLY A 435 17.10 -19.44 60.80
N THR A 436 17.54 -20.70 60.64
CA THR A 436 16.74 -21.83 60.11
C THR A 436 16.90 -23.08 60.99
N PRO A 437 15.82 -23.86 61.17
CA PRO A 437 15.90 -25.32 61.12
C PRO A 437 14.69 -25.94 60.35
N ALA A 438 14.53 -27.27 60.37
CA ALA A 438 13.79 -28.01 59.33
C ALA A 438 12.63 -28.92 59.78
N ALA A 439 11.71 -29.13 58.82
CA ALA A 439 10.94 -30.35 58.49
C ALA A 439 9.82 -30.94 59.40
N THR A 440 8.78 -31.43 58.70
CA THR A 440 7.69 -32.38 59.09
C THR A 440 6.67 -31.98 60.18
N PRO A 441 5.43 -32.55 60.18
CA PRO A 441 4.68 -33.31 59.16
C PRO A 441 3.34 -32.63 58.75
N PRO A 442 2.58 -33.13 57.75
CA PRO A 442 1.32 -32.49 57.31
C PRO A 442 0.08 -32.85 58.15
N PRO A 443 -0.80 -31.89 58.50
CA PRO A 443 -2.09 -32.15 59.13
C PRO A 443 -3.24 -32.32 58.12
N VAL A 444 -4.10 -33.28 58.45
CA VAL A 444 -5.31 -33.76 57.76
C VAL A 444 -6.33 -32.66 57.42
N SER A 445 -7.01 -32.78 56.26
CA SER A 445 -8.14 -31.93 55.86
C SER A 445 -9.41 -32.16 56.69
N PRO A 446 -10.08 -31.11 57.19
CA PRO A 446 -11.50 -31.14 57.54
C PRO A 446 -12.34 -30.84 56.29
N GLY A 447 -13.31 -31.69 55.96
CA GLY A 447 -14.27 -31.41 54.88
C GLY A 447 -15.37 -30.45 55.31
N TRP A 448 -15.75 -29.51 54.43
CA TRP A 448 -16.95 -28.69 54.61
C TRP A 448 -17.69 -28.50 53.28
N SER A 449 -19.02 -28.56 53.33
CA SER A 449 -19.93 -28.58 52.17
C SER A 449 -21.24 -27.87 52.58
N PRO A 450 -22.04 -27.35 51.63
CA PRO A 450 -22.00 -25.92 51.31
C PRO A 450 -23.23 -25.16 51.81
N GLY A 451 -23.10 -23.87 52.08
CA GLY A 451 -24.14 -23.13 52.80
C GLY A 451 -24.13 -21.60 52.73
N PHE A 452 -23.86 -21.00 51.57
CA PHE A 452 -24.21 -19.60 51.31
C PHE A 452 -24.88 -19.45 49.94
N GLY A 453 -25.94 -18.64 49.89
CA GLY A 453 -26.77 -18.43 48.69
C GLY A 453 -26.17 -17.42 47.70
N PRO A 454 -26.78 -17.27 46.51
CA PRO A 454 -26.31 -16.33 45.50
C PRO A 454 -26.48 -14.86 45.97
N PRO A 455 -25.56 -13.95 45.57
CA PRO A 455 -25.78 -12.53 45.72
C PRO A 455 -26.96 -12.05 44.84
N PRO A 456 -27.61 -10.91 45.17
CA PRO A 456 -28.69 -10.37 44.37
C PRO A 456 -28.20 -10.02 42.95
N GLY A 457 -28.97 -10.44 41.94
CA GLY A 457 -28.56 -10.35 40.54
C GLY A 457 -28.50 -8.92 40.00
N GLY A 458 -27.44 -8.62 39.24
CA GLY A 458 -27.47 -7.54 38.26
C GLY A 458 -28.44 -7.84 37.11
N PRO A 459 -28.78 -6.84 36.27
CA PRO A 459 -29.73 -7.03 35.17
C PRO A 459 -29.19 -8.04 34.15
N ALA A 460 -29.97 -9.09 33.88
CA ALA A 460 -29.65 -10.06 32.83
C ALA A 460 -29.78 -9.43 31.44
N PHE A 461 -28.79 -9.68 30.57
CA PHE A 461 -28.79 -9.19 29.20
C PHE A 461 -29.84 -9.92 28.34
N PRO A 462 -30.50 -9.23 27.39
CA PRO A 462 -31.35 -9.90 26.41
C PRO A 462 -30.48 -10.68 25.41
N PRO A 463 -30.87 -11.90 25.00
CA PRO A 463 -30.11 -12.69 24.04
C PRO A 463 -30.11 -12.01 22.66
N ILE A 464 -28.94 -11.95 22.02
CA ILE A 464 -28.82 -11.57 20.62
C ILE A 464 -29.54 -12.64 19.78
N LYS A 465 -30.47 -12.21 18.91
CA LYS A 465 -31.24 -13.13 18.08
C LYS A 465 -30.39 -13.66 16.93
N THR A 466 -30.04 -14.94 16.98
CA THR A 466 -29.57 -15.69 15.80
C THR A 466 -30.67 -15.70 14.74
N ILE A 467 -30.36 -15.20 13.54
CA ILE A 467 -31.30 -15.18 12.41
C ILE A 467 -30.98 -16.36 11.49
N ALA A 468 -31.78 -17.42 11.55
CA ALA A 468 -31.61 -18.57 10.67
C ALA A 468 -31.83 -18.16 9.18
N PRO A 469 -30.97 -18.60 8.24
CA PRO A 469 -31.04 -18.14 6.85
C PRO A 469 -32.29 -18.65 6.11
N PRO A 470 -32.96 -17.79 5.29
CA PRO A 470 -34.23 -18.12 4.66
C PRO A 470 -34.07 -19.05 3.44
N ARG A 471 -34.31 -20.34 3.64
CA ARG A 471 -34.46 -21.31 2.54
C ARG A 471 -35.59 -20.90 1.57
N ARG A 472 -35.29 -20.71 0.28
CA ARG A 472 -36.30 -20.54 -0.79
C ARG A 472 -36.00 -21.46 -2.00
N PRO A 473 -37.03 -22.08 -2.62
CA PRO A 473 -36.86 -23.03 -3.72
C PRO A 473 -36.83 -22.35 -5.11
N VAL A 474 -36.20 -23.04 -6.07
CA VAL A 474 -36.13 -22.64 -7.49
C VAL A 474 -37.45 -22.91 -8.22
N ARG A 475 -37.87 -22.00 -9.13
CA ARG A 475 -38.80 -22.28 -10.24
C ARG A 475 -38.54 -21.36 -11.45
N ARG A 476 -38.91 -21.82 -12.65
CA ARG A 476 -38.68 -21.17 -13.97
C ARG A 476 -40.00 -20.92 -14.72
N ALA A 477 -40.16 -19.74 -15.34
CA ALA A 477 -40.97 -19.39 -16.53
C ALA A 477 -40.86 -17.85 -16.70
N VAL A 478 -40.53 -17.21 -17.84
CA VAL A 478 -41.03 -17.26 -19.23
C VAL A 478 -42.39 -16.57 -19.42
N THR A 479 -42.70 -15.67 -20.39
CA THR A 479 -42.05 -14.57 -21.18
C THR A 479 -43.22 -13.85 -21.94
N VAL A 480 -42.99 -12.74 -22.68
CA VAL A 480 -43.75 -12.26 -23.87
C VAL A 480 -44.80 -11.11 -23.72
N VAL A 481 -44.33 -9.89 -24.04
CA VAL A 481 -44.87 -8.91 -25.02
C VAL A 481 -46.22 -8.17 -24.84
N VAL A 482 -46.09 -6.83 -24.77
CA VAL A 482 -46.75 -5.76 -25.57
C VAL A 482 -45.69 -4.63 -25.67
N LEU A 483 -45.21 -4.03 -26.76
CA LEU A 483 -45.50 -3.85 -28.21
C LEU A 483 -46.48 -2.74 -28.66
N LEU A 484 -46.14 -2.13 -29.80
CA LEU A 484 -46.90 -1.17 -30.61
C LEU A 484 -47.33 0.15 -29.95
N ALA A 485 -46.37 1.07 -29.83
CA ALA A 485 -46.63 2.50 -30.03
C ALA A 485 -45.58 3.09 -31.00
N VAL A 486 -46.02 3.27 -32.26
CA VAL A 486 -45.72 4.39 -33.20
C VAL A 486 -44.39 5.13 -32.95
N LEU A 487 -43.37 5.11 -33.82
CA LEU A 487 -43.32 4.91 -35.28
C LEU A 487 -44.02 6.02 -36.11
N ALA A 488 -43.78 7.29 -35.75
CA ALA A 488 -44.04 8.47 -36.59
C ALA A 488 -43.09 9.62 -36.22
N GLY A 489 -42.30 10.16 -37.17
CA GLY A 489 -41.33 11.23 -36.89
C GLY A 489 -40.28 11.46 -37.99
N CYS A 490 -40.68 12.10 -39.10
CA CYS A 490 -39.83 12.46 -40.25
C CYS A 490 -38.66 13.39 -39.86
N VAL A 491 -37.40 13.21 -40.29
CA VAL A 491 -36.78 13.40 -41.64
C VAL A 491 -36.60 14.88 -42.06
N GLY A 492 -35.33 15.29 -42.25
CA GLY A 492 -34.84 16.55 -42.86
C GLY A 492 -33.42 16.90 -42.31
N ALA A 493 -32.32 17.02 -43.05
CA ALA A 493 -31.93 17.85 -44.22
C ALA A 493 -31.19 19.18 -43.83
N VAL A 494 -30.17 19.74 -44.53
CA VAL A 494 -29.13 19.21 -45.45
C VAL A 494 -28.04 20.32 -45.77
N VAL A 495 -26.83 19.95 -46.24
CA VAL A 495 -25.87 20.74 -47.11
C VAL A 495 -24.82 21.78 -46.57
N LYS A 496 -23.53 21.57 -46.98
CA LYS A 496 -22.35 22.47 -47.30
C LYS A 496 -21.87 23.59 -46.31
N GLY A 497 -20.62 24.09 -46.31
CA GLY A 497 -19.35 23.71 -47.02
C GLY A 497 -18.48 24.93 -47.47
N GLY A 498 -17.14 24.90 -47.32
CA GLY A 498 -16.19 25.98 -47.76
C GLY A 498 -14.72 25.78 -47.31
N GLN A 499 -13.71 26.40 -47.97
CA GLN A 499 -12.24 26.12 -47.83
C GLN A 499 -11.35 27.22 -48.51
N TRP A 500 -10.00 27.22 -48.32
CA TRP A 500 -8.90 28.02 -49.01
C TRP A 500 -8.68 29.49 -48.51
N VAL A 501 -7.48 30.14 -48.49
CA VAL A 501 -6.02 29.79 -48.67
C VAL A 501 -5.08 30.86 -47.98
N THR A 502 -3.74 30.75 -48.09
CA THR A 502 -2.64 31.59 -47.52
C THR A 502 -2.00 32.57 -48.57
N ASP A 503 -0.92 33.37 -48.44
CA ASP A 503 0.23 33.62 -47.51
C ASP A 503 0.44 35.19 -47.35
N ALA A 504 1.58 35.92 -47.25
CA ALA A 504 3.05 35.70 -47.22
C ALA A 504 3.85 36.96 -46.73
N LEU A 505 5.07 36.77 -46.15
CA LEU A 505 6.24 37.73 -46.03
C LEU A 505 6.05 39.08 -45.24
N GLY A 506 7.08 39.77 -44.72
CA GLY A 506 8.53 39.53 -44.58
C GLY A 506 9.31 40.73 -43.95
N GLU A 507 10.59 40.55 -43.59
CA GLU A 507 11.62 41.56 -43.19
C GLU A 507 11.42 42.37 -41.86
N GLY A 508 12.45 42.81 -41.12
CA GLY A 508 13.89 42.51 -41.13
C GLY A 508 14.75 43.41 -40.21
N SER A 509 15.89 42.89 -39.69
CA SER A 509 17.01 43.64 -39.01
C SER A 509 16.70 44.31 -37.63
N THR A 510 17.63 44.82 -36.80
CA THR A 510 19.01 44.44 -36.34
C THR A 510 19.37 45.25 -35.06
N GLY A 511 20.26 44.76 -34.17
CA GLY A 511 21.01 45.61 -33.20
C GLY A 511 21.31 45.00 -31.81
N SER A 512 22.56 45.10 -31.33
CA SER A 512 23.02 44.74 -29.98
C SER A 512 22.97 45.95 -29.01
N GLY A 513 22.98 45.81 -27.67
CA GLY A 513 22.92 44.62 -26.81
C GLY A 513 23.59 44.86 -25.44
N THR A 514 23.21 44.11 -24.40
CA THR A 514 23.90 44.03 -23.07
C THR A 514 23.57 42.68 -22.42
N GLY A 515 24.50 42.10 -21.66
CA GLY A 515 24.42 40.71 -21.20
C GLY A 515 23.66 40.48 -19.88
N GLY A 516 23.05 39.31 -19.75
CA GLY A 516 22.45 38.78 -18.53
C GLY A 516 22.22 37.25 -18.64
N SER A 517 22.40 36.54 -17.51
CA SER A 517 21.99 35.13 -17.26
C SER A 517 21.88 34.19 -18.47
N GLY A 518 23.00 33.56 -18.86
CA GLY A 518 23.04 32.57 -19.94
C GLY A 518 22.47 31.20 -19.54
N GLY A 519 21.14 31.06 -19.54
CA GLY A 519 20.46 29.76 -19.42
C GLY A 519 20.23 29.10 -20.77
N LEU A 520 20.90 27.98 -21.06
CA LEU A 520 20.69 27.18 -22.27
C LEU A 520 19.49 26.22 -22.10
N GLY A 521 18.30 26.79 -21.95
CA GLY A 521 17.05 26.04 -21.89
C GLY A 521 16.52 25.68 -23.27
N ILE A 522 16.40 24.39 -23.59
CA ILE A 522 15.58 23.93 -24.72
C ILE A 522 14.10 23.96 -24.28
N GLY A 523 13.53 25.18 -24.26
CA GLY A 523 12.15 25.44 -23.89
C GLY A 523 11.55 26.55 -24.76
N GLY A 524 10.61 26.19 -25.63
CA GLY A 524 9.91 27.17 -26.47
C GLY A 524 8.74 27.79 -25.70
N ASP A 525 8.75 29.12 -25.52
CA ASP A 525 7.63 29.82 -24.90
C ASP A 525 6.34 29.71 -25.73
N ALA A 526 5.31 29.12 -25.14
CA ALA A 526 3.96 29.16 -25.67
C ALA A 526 3.28 30.51 -25.37
N LYS A 527 2.92 31.26 -26.42
CA LYS A 527 2.02 32.42 -26.35
C LYS A 527 1.05 32.42 -27.52
N GLY A 528 -0.24 32.28 -27.23
CA GLY A 528 -1.32 32.33 -28.21
C GLY A 528 -1.51 31.03 -29.00
N GLY A 529 -2.75 30.75 -29.38
CA GLY A 529 -3.10 29.54 -30.13
C GLY A 529 -2.67 29.63 -31.60
N GLY A 530 -1.80 28.72 -32.02
CA GLY A 530 -1.40 28.54 -33.42
C GLY A 530 -0.41 27.38 -33.56
N GLN A 531 -0.75 26.36 -34.37
CA GLN A 531 0.15 25.23 -34.59
C GLN A 531 1.38 25.68 -35.38
N ARG A 532 2.58 25.52 -34.81
CA ARG A 532 3.83 25.59 -35.57
C ARG A 532 3.99 24.34 -36.41
N SER A 533 3.85 24.48 -37.72
CA SER A 533 4.15 23.44 -38.72
C SER A 533 5.64 23.08 -38.68
N GLY A 534 5.98 22.00 -37.96
CA GLY A 534 7.35 21.53 -37.80
C GLY A 534 7.62 20.76 -36.51
N GLN A 535 6.78 20.89 -35.47
CA GLN A 535 6.82 19.98 -34.33
C GLN A 535 6.16 18.64 -34.68
N GLY A 536 6.71 17.54 -34.16
CA GLY A 536 6.12 16.22 -34.29
C GLY A 536 4.73 16.13 -33.64
N LYS A 537 3.91 15.15 -34.01
CA LYS A 537 2.49 15.13 -33.64
C LYS A 537 2.14 13.94 -32.74
N LEU A 538 1.38 14.20 -31.68
CA LEU A 538 0.78 13.19 -30.81
C LEU A 538 -0.70 13.53 -30.66
N ASP A 539 -1.54 12.88 -31.47
CA ASP A 539 -2.97 13.22 -31.61
C ASP A 539 -3.83 12.37 -30.69
N GLN A 540 -4.65 12.99 -29.83
CA GLN A 540 -5.78 12.26 -29.23
C GLN A 540 -6.79 11.92 -30.33
N ILE A 541 -6.99 10.62 -30.56
CA ILE A 541 -7.88 10.10 -31.62
C ILE A 541 -9.13 9.38 -31.08
N THR A 542 -9.12 9.00 -29.80
CA THR A 542 -10.28 8.41 -29.10
C THR A 542 -10.14 8.67 -27.60
N GLU A 543 -11.28 8.79 -26.92
CA GLU A 543 -11.39 8.80 -25.46
C GLU A 543 -12.32 7.65 -25.05
N ILE A 544 -11.91 6.88 -24.04
CA ILE A 544 -12.72 5.80 -23.46
C ILE A 544 -13.10 6.20 -22.04
N THR A 545 -14.39 6.38 -21.79
CA THR A 545 -14.91 6.88 -20.50
C THR A 545 -15.85 5.84 -19.91
N SER A 546 -15.62 5.44 -18.66
CA SER A 546 -16.53 4.56 -17.92
C SER A 546 -17.30 5.32 -16.85
N SER A 547 -18.57 4.97 -16.70
CA SER A 547 -19.44 5.44 -15.61
C SER A 547 -19.47 4.49 -14.41
N GLN A 548 -18.70 3.39 -14.43
CA GLN A 548 -18.67 2.42 -13.35
C GLN A 548 -17.72 2.85 -12.20
N ALA A 549 -18.02 2.36 -11.00
CA ALA A 549 -17.24 2.58 -9.80
C ALA A 549 -16.45 1.33 -9.44
N GLY A 550 -15.12 1.40 -9.56
CA GLY A 550 -14.17 0.34 -9.22
C GLY A 550 -12.85 0.51 -9.97
N ALA A 551 -12.00 -0.52 -9.92
CA ALA A 551 -10.68 -0.52 -10.55
C ALA A 551 -10.79 -0.41 -12.09
N THR A 552 -9.83 0.27 -12.71
CA THR A 552 -9.79 0.52 -14.16
C THR A 552 -8.36 0.32 -14.67
N THR A 553 -8.19 -0.38 -15.80
CA THR A 553 -6.89 -0.49 -16.47
C THR A 553 -7.05 -0.64 -17.98
N THR A 554 -6.00 -0.31 -18.72
CA THR A 554 -5.94 -0.46 -20.18
C THR A 554 -4.60 -1.10 -20.58
N THR A 555 -4.59 -1.86 -21.67
CA THR A 555 -3.38 -2.26 -22.38
C THR A 555 -3.57 -2.12 -23.89
N ILE A 556 -2.50 -2.21 -24.66
CA ILE A 556 -2.54 -2.21 -26.13
C ILE A 556 -1.79 -3.43 -26.65
N ALA A 557 -2.41 -4.14 -27.60
CA ALA A 557 -1.83 -5.26 -28.33
C ALA A 557 -2.45 -5.35 -29.74
N ASP A 558 -1.66 -5.71 -30.76
CA ASP A 558 -2.10 -5.90 -32.15
C ASP A 558 -2.97 -4.76 -32.71
N GLY A 559 -2.63 -3.50 -32.36
CA GLY A 559 -3.39 -2.32 -32.78
C GLY A 559 -4.81 -2.22 -32.19
N HIS A 560 -5.12 -3.01 -31.16
CA HIS A 560 -6.34 -2.96 -30.38
C HIS A 560 -6.03 -2.43 -28.98
N VAL A 561 -6.87 -1.51 -28.51
CA VAL A 561 -6.90 -1.11 -27.10
C VAL A 561 -7.81 -2.09 -26.38
N VAL A 562 -7.34 -2.68 -25.29
CA VAL A 562 -8.11 -3.57 -24.41
C VAL A 562 -8.21 -2.91 -23.04
N THR A 563 -9.42 -2.74 -22.54
CA THR A 563 -9.70 -2.00 -21.31
C THR A 563 -10.57 -2.85 -20.39
N ALA A 564 -10.29 -2.82 -19.08
CA ALA A 564 -11.05 -3.53 -18.06
C ALA A 564 -11.58 -2.57 -16.99
N TYR A 565 -12.85 -2.74 -16.65
CA TYR A 565 -13.56 -1.98 -15.62
C TYR A 565 -14.14 -2.96 -14.59
N ALA A 566 -13.66 -2.90 -13.36
CA ALA A 566 -14.24 -3.65 -12.23
C ALA A 566 -15.41 -2.84 -11.62
N GLY A 567 -16.46 -3.54 -11.18
CA GLY A 567 -17.55 -2.96 -10.42
C GLY A 567 -18.88 -3.71 -10.59
N ASN A 568 -19.71 -3.72 -9.55
CA ASN A 568 -21.02 -4.39 -9.49
C ASN A 568 -20.92 -5.93 -9.62
N GLY A 569 -19.91 -6.55 -8.98
CA GLY A 569 -19.68 -7.99 -8.98
C GLY A 569 -19.06 -8.56 -10.26
N ILE A 570 -18.63 -7.71 -11.20
CA ILE A 570 -18.03 -8.11 -12.48
C ILE A 570 -16.83 -7.25 -12.85
N THR A 571 -16.00 -7.77 -13.75
CA THR A 571 -14.96 -7.04 -14.47
C THR A 571 -15.31 -7.08 -15.96
N GLN A 572 -15.78 -5.95 -16.49
CA GLN A 572 -16.11 -5.81 -17.90
C GLN A 572 -14.82 -5.51 -18.69
N VAL A 573 -14.42 -6.47 -19.53
CA VAL A 573 -13.27 -6.36 -20.42
C VAL A 573 -13.75 -6.09 -21.84
N MET A 574 -13.18 -5.09 -22.51
CA MET A 574 -13.59 -4.62 -23.83
C MET A 574 -12.37 -4.49 -24.74
N SER A 575 -12.48 -4.93 -25.99
CA SER A 575 -11.46 -4.66 -27.02
C SER A 575 -12.04 -3.75 -28.10
N GLN A 576 -11.26 -2.75 -28.54
CA GLN A 576 -11.61 -1.85 -29.63
C GLN A 576 -10.38 -1.51 -30.49
N LEU A 577 -10.59 -1.10 -31.74
CA LEU A 577 -9.50 -0.67 -32.61
C LEU A 577 -8.86 0.62 -32.09
N ALA A 578 -7.53 0.65 -31.95
CA ALA A 578 -6.81 1.82 -31.47
C ALA A 578 -6.99 3.03 -32.40
N GLY A 579 -7.18 2.80 -33.70
CA GLY A 579 -7.49 3.82 -34.71
C GLY A 579 -8.88 4.47 -34.59
N GLY A 580 -9.71 4.07 -33.63
CA GLY A 580 -11.03 4.62 -33.36
C GLY A 580 -12.19 3.84 -33.98
N GLY A 581 -13.34 3.87 -33.30
CA GLY A 581 -14.59 3.25 -33.71
C GLY A 581 -15.67 3.40 -32.62
N GLN A 582 -16.95 3.48 -32.99
CA GLN A 582 -18.03 3.73 -32.02
C GLN A 582 -18.47 2.51 -31.19
N ALA A 583 -17.97 1.31 -31.51
CA ALA A 583 -18.33 0.08 -30.82
C ALA A 583 -17.09 -0.79 -30.59
N PRO A 584 -17.02 -1.51 -29.46
CA PRO A 584 -15.98 -2.51 -29.23
C PRO A 584 -16.12 -3.68 -30.22
N ARG A 585 -14.98 -4.28 -30.57
CA ARG A 585 -14.87 -5.54 -31.31
C ARG A 585 -15.54 -6.68 -30.54
N TRP A 586 -15.35 -6.69 -29.21
CA TRP A 586 -16.02 -7.59 -28.28
C TRP A 586 -16.06 -6.98 -26.87
N THR A 587 -17.05 -7.39 -26.09
CA THR A 587 -17.21 -7.05 -24.66
C THR A 587 -17.51 -8.33 -23.88
N THR A 588 -16.74 -8.58 -22.83
CA THR A 588 -16.82 -9.78 -22.00
C THR A 588 -16.90 -9.39 -20.52
N ASN A 589 -17.95 -9.84 -19.83
CA ASN A 589 -18.05 -9.69 -18.38
C ASN A 589 -17.40 -10.92 -17.71
N VAL A 590 -16.21 -10.74 -17.14
CA VAL A 590 -15.59 -11.72 -16.24
C VAL A 590 -16.26 -11.59 -14.87
N ARG A 591 -16.55 -12.69 -14.19
CA ARG A 591 -17.16 -12.64 -12.85
C ARG A 591 -16.05 -12.51 -11.80
N MET A 592 -15.54 -11.30 -11.60
CA MET A 592 -14.64 -10.96 -10.48
C MET A 592 -14.73 -9.46 -10.19
N GLU A 593 -14.47 -9.04 -8.96
CA GLU A 593 -14.52 -7.61 -8.57
C GLU A 593 -13.32 -7.30 -7.67
N PRO A 594 -12.15 -7.06 -8.27
CA PRO A 594 -10.89 -6.84 -7.56
C PRO A 594 -10.65 -5.38 -7.15
N THR A 595 -9.72 -5.19 -6.21
CA THR A 595 -9.23 -3.86 -5.79
C THR A 595 -8.24 -3.26 -6.78
N GLU A 596 -7.40 -4.09 -7.41
CA GLU A 596 -6.55 -3.72 -8.56
C GLU A 596 -6.82 -4.70 -9.72
N VAL A 597 -6.87 -4.21 -10.96
CA VAL A 597 -6.98 -5.05 -12.16
C VAL A 597 -5.81 -4.79 -13.12
N ARG A 598 -5.22 -5.85 -13.68
CA ARG A 598 -4.13 -5.77 -14.67
C ARG A 598 -4.48 -6.55 -15.94
N LEU A 599 -4.02 -6.05 -17.08
CA LEU A 599 -4.20 -6.65 -18.40
C LEU A 599 -2.85 -6.95 -19.07
N THR A 600 -2.50 -8.23 -19.17
CA THR A 600 -1.23 -8.67 -19.78
C THR A 600 -1.51 -9.39 -21.10
N PRO A 601 -1.16 -8.81 -22.27
CA PRO A 601 -1.30 -9.49 -23.55
C PRO A 601 -0.16 -10.50 -23.75
N VAL A 602 -0.50 -11.75 -24.08
CA VAL A 602 0.45 -12.85 -24.25
C VAL A 602 0.05 -13.68 -25.48
N ALA A 603 0.79 -13.51 -26.58
CA ALA A 603 0.42 -14.03 -27.91
C ALA A 603 -1.04 -13.64 -28.27
N ASP A 604 -1.90 -14.58 -28.65
CA ASP A 604 -3.32 -14.36 -28.98
C ASP A 604 -4.25 -14.35 -27.75
N LEU A 605 -3.70 -14.18 -26.55
CA LEU A 605 -4.43 -14.21 -25.28
C LEU A 605 -4.33 -12.87 -24.54
N ILE A 606 -5.39 -12.52 -23.81
CA ILE A 606 -5.40 -11.47 -22.80
C ILE A 606 -5.52 -12.14 -21.43
N ILE A 607 -4.48 -12.02 -20.61
CA ILE A 607 -4.55 -12.35 -19.19
C ILE A 607 -5.20 -11.16 -18.46
N VAL A 608 -6.17 -11.46 -17.59
CA VAL A 608 -6.86 -10.49 -16.74
C VAL A 608 -6.65 -10.93 -15.31
N ASP A 609 -5.82 -10.19 -14.57
CA ASP A 609 -5.53 -10.44 -13.17
C ASP A 609 -6.30 -9.46 -12.30
N GLY A 610 -6.93 -9.96 -11.25
CA GLY A 610 -7.65 -9.17 -10.25
C GLY A 610 -7.14 -9.46 -8.86
N GLU A 611 -6.50 -8.48 -8.23
CA GLU A 611 -6.00 -8.57 -6.85
C GLU A 611 -7.16 -8.38 -5.86
N ARG A 612 -7.22 -9.24 -4.82
CA ARG A 612 -8.22 -9.25 -3.74
C ARG A 612 -9.69 -9.11 -4.17
N SER A 613 -10.19 -10.04 -4.98
CA SER A 613 -11.56 -9.99 -5.52
C SER A 613 -12.65 -10.28 -4.46
N VAL A 614 -13.48 -9.28 -4.14
CA VAL A 614 -14.54 -9.38 -3.11
C VAL A 614 -15.63 -10.41 -3.45
N THR A 615 -15.83 -10.72 -4.73
CA THR A 615 -16.74 -11.80 -5.17
C THR A 615 -16.17 -13.21 -5.04
N HIS A 616 -14.92 -13.32 -4.57
CA HIS A 616 -14.13 -14.55 -4.47
C HIS A 616 -13.42 -14.65 -3.11
N ASP A 617 -14.05 -14.13 -2.06
CA ASP A 617 -13.55 -14.22 -0.68
C ASP A 617 -12.23 -13.43 -0.46
N SER A 618 -12.12 -12.28 -1.14
CA SER A 618 -10.94 -11.38 -1.13
C SER A 618 -9.63 -11.97 -1.65
N ARG A 619 -9.75 -12.97 -2.55
CA ARG A 619 -8.62 -13.71 -3.14
C ARG A 619 -8.19 -13.19 -4.50
N ASP A 620 -6.95 -13.47 -4.89
CA ASP A 620 -6.41 -13.10 -6.20
C ASP A 620 -6.91 -14.05 -7.30
N ILE A 621 -7.46 -13.50 -8.38
CA ILE A 621 -8.10 -14.25 -9.47
C ILE A 621 -7.44 -13.95 -10.81
N ARG A 622 -7.02 -15.00 -11.52
CA ARG A 622 -6.62 -14.92 -12.93
C ARG A 622 -7.73 -15.47 -13.82
N ALA A 623 -8.13 -14.69 -14.81
CA ALA A 623 -8.90 -15.12 -15.97
C ALA A 623 -8.04 -14.99 -17.24
N VAL A 624 -8.24 -15.87 -18.22
CA VAL A 624 -7.59 -15.74 -19.53
C VAL A 624 -8.62 -15.76 -20.63
N LEU A 625 -8.57 -14.74 -21.49
CA LEU A 625 -9.49 -14.51 -22.60
C LEU A 625 -8.73 -14.70 -23.93
N SER A 626 -9.45 -15.18 -24.96
CA SER A 626 -9.00 -15.09 -26.35
C SER A 626 -9.05 -13.63 -26.82
N ALA A 627 -7.94 -13.11 -27.35
CA ALA A 627 -7.88 -11.74 -27.88
C ALA A 627 -8.75 -11.56 -29.13
N ALA A 628 -9.04 -12.65 -29.85
CA ALA A 628 -9.74 -12.61 -31.14
C ALA A 628 -11.25 -12.34 -31.01
N ASP A 629 -11.89 -12.88 -29.97
CA ASP A 629 -13.35 -12.89 -29.75
C ASP A 629 -13.78 -12.56 -28.31
N GLY A 630 -12.83 -12.30 -27.41
CA GLY A 630 -13.08 -11.98 -26.00
C GLY A 630 -13.47 -13.18 -25.14
N LYS A 631 -13.48 -14.40 -25.69
CA LYS A 631 -14.00 -15.58 -25.01
C LYS A 631 -13.12 -15.95 -23.81
N VAL A 632 -13.70 -15.97 -22.61
CA VAL A 632 -13.06 -16.54 -21.41
C VAL A 632 -12.76 -18.02 -21.66
N LEU A 633 -11.49 -18.40 -21.57
CA LEU A 633 -11.01 -19.78 -21.70
C LEU A 633 -11.09 -20.51 -20.36
N TRP A 634 -10.68 -19.82 -19.29
CA TRP A 634 -10.79 -20.26 -17.90
C TRP A 634 -10.65 -19.07 -16.93
N GLN A 635 -11.07 -19.29 -15.70
CA GLN A 635 -10.91 -18.39 -14.54
C GLN A 635 -10.68 -19.26 -13.30
N LYS A 636 -9.72 -18.92 -12.44
CA LYS A 636 -9.45 -19.61 -11.16
C LYS A 636 -8.65 -18.71 -10.20
N PRO A 637 -8.53 -19.08 -8.91
CA PRO A 637 -7.55 -18.48 -8.01
C PRO A 637 -6.12 -18.56 -8.57
N TRP A 638 -5.37 -17.48 -8.35
CA TRP A 638 -3.97 -17.30 -8.77
C TRP A 638 -3.14 -16.61 -7.69
N GLU A 639 -3.54 -16.81 -6.44
CA GLU A 639 -2.81 -16.40 -5.24
C GLU A 639 -1.38 -16.96 -5.25
N ASP A 640 -0.49 -16.29 -4.51
CA ASP A 640 0.88 -16.74 -4.21
C ASP A 640 1.72 -17.08 -5.44
N ARG A 641 1.54 -16.35 -6.55
CA ARG A 641 2.23 -16.61 -7.82
C ARG A 641 2.89 -15.38 -8.41
N VAL A 642 4.17 -15.52 -8.73
CA VAL A 642 4.96 -14.54 -9.48
C VAL A 642 5.29 -15.15 -10.84
N ASP A 643 4.78 -14.55 -11.91
CA ASP A 643 5.17 -14.95 -13.26
C ASP A 643 6.65 -14.61 -13.51
N ILE A 644 7.38 -15.52 -14.17
CA ILE A 644 8.82 -15.39 -14.45
C ILE A 644 9.07 -15.17 -15.93
N ALA A 645 8.38 -15.92 -16.80
CA ALA A 645 8.45 -15.78 -18.26
C ALA A 645 7.29 -16.49 -18.98
N TYR A 646 6.87 -15.94 -20.12
CA TYR A 646 5.84 -16.48 -21.00
C TYR A 646 6.46 -17.09 -22.26
N TYR A 647 6.38 -18.41 -22.41
CA TYR A 647 6.90 -19.17 -23.55
C TYR A 647 5.78 -19.49 -24.54
N GLY A 648 5.48 -18.55 -25.44
CA GLY A 648 4.30 -18.63 -26.31
C GLY A 648 3.02 -18.47 -25.51
N THR A 649 2.19 -19.52 -25.45
CA THR A 649 0.96 -19.54 -24.61
C THR A 649 1.12 -20.35 -23.32
N ASP A 650 2.35 -20.46 -22.81
CA ASP A 650 2.63 -21.09 -21.51
C ASP A 650 3.32 -20.07 -20.59
N VAL A 651 2.94 -20.01 -19.32
CA VAL A 651 3.65 -19.22 -18.30
C VAL A 651 4.48 -20.14 -17.41
N VAL A 652 5.67 -19.70 -17.01
CA VAL A 652 6.43 -20.28 -15.90
C VAL A 652 6.32 -19.33 -14.71
N THR A 653 5.96 -19.87 -13.55
CA THR A 653 5.74 -19.11 -12.31
C THR A 653 6.57 -19.64 -11.16
N GLU A 654 7.06 -18.75 -10.31
CA GLU A 654 7.33 -19.06 -8.91
C GLU A 654 6.00 -19.10 -8.16
N VAL A 655 5.82 -20.10 -7.31
CA VAL A 655 4.74 -20.23 -6.33
C VAL A 655 5.36 -19.99 -4.95
N ARG A 656 4.66 -19.25 -4.10
CA ARG A 656 5.10 -18.81 -2.76
C ARG A 656 4.08 -19.24 -1.69
N ASP A 657 3.78 -20.53 -1.67
CA ASP A 657 2.77 -21.11 -0.77
C ASP A 657 3.31 -21.09 0.67
N GLY A 658 2.95 -20.01 1.37
CA GLY A 658 3.62 -19.58 2.60
C GLY A 658 5.11 -19.27 2.40
N ILE A 659 5.92 -19.63 3.40
CA ILE A 659 7.37 -19.36 3.41
C ILE A 659 8.18 -20.60 2.97
N TYR A 660 7.53 -21.78 2.94
CA TYR A 660 8.19 -23.08 2.84
C TYR A 660 7.75 -23.93 1.63
N ASP A 661 6.49 -23.86 1.19
CA ASP A 661 6.02 -24.72 0.10
C ASP A 661 6.21 -24.04 -1.27
N ASN A 662 7.27 -23.23 -1.37
CA ASN A 662 7.66 -22.54 -2.59
C ASN A 662 7.99 -23.55 -3.69
N ALA A 663 7.53 -23.27 -4.91
CA ALA A 663 7.69 -24.17 -6.05
C ALA A 663 7.91 -23.39 -7.35
N ALA A 664 8.41 -24.06 -8.37
CA ALA A 664 8.28 -23.62 -9.75
C ALA A 664 7.17 -24.44 -10.44
N GLU A 665 6.33 -23.80 -11.26
CA GLU A 665 5.42 -24.53 -12.15
C GLU A 665 5.29 -23.88 -13.53
N ARG A 666 4.94 -24.69 -14.53
CA ARG A 666 4.59 -24.21 -15.88
C ARG A 666 3.12 -24.50 -16.14
N VAL A 667 2.37 -23.47 -16.53
CA VAL A 667 0.93 -23.55 -16.78
C VAL A 667 0.63 -23.17 -18.22
N ASP A 668 -0.20 -23.97 -18.86
CA ASP A 668 -0.75 -23.71 -20.19
C ASP A 668 -1.85 -22.65 -20.11
N LEU A 669 -1.63 -21.46 -20.68
CA LEU A 669 -2.55 -20.33 -20.58
C LEU A 669 -3.83 -20.51 -21.40
N ARG A 670 -3.90 -21.47 -22.33
CA ARG A 670 -5.15 -21.77 -23.05
C ARG A 670 -6.10 -22.64 -22.24
N THR A 671 -5.58 -23.48 -21.34
CA THR A 671 -6.36 -24.50 -20.63
C THR A 671 -6.33 -24.37 -19.11
N GLY A 672 -5.47 -23.51 -18.55
CA GLY A 672 -5.27 -23.32 -17.12
C GLY A 672 -4.59 -24.50 -16.42
N LYS A 673 -4.16 -25.51 -17.20
CA LYS A 673 -3.58 -26.77 -16.73
C LYS A 673 -2.08 -26.67 -16.54
N ARG A 674 -1.59 -27.27 -15.46
CA ARG A 674 -0.17 -27.41 -15.16
C ARG A 674 0.48 -28.43 -16.10
N LYS A 675 1.55 -28.03 -16.78
CA LYS A 675 2.39 -28.87 -17.66
C LYS A 675 3.51 -29.57 -16.88
N TRP A 676 4.14 -28.86 -15.95
CA TRP A 676 5.05 -29.45 -14.95
C TRP A 676 4.99 -28.66 -13.64
N HIS A 677 5.43 -29.30 -12.56
CA HIS A 677 5.57 -28.74 -11.21
C HIS A 677 6.89 -29.25 -10.61
N ARG A 678 7.59 -28.39 -9.88
CA ARG A 678 8.80 -28.70 -9.12
C ARG A 678 8.67 -28.00 -7.77
N PRO A 679 8.43 -28.72 -6.66
CA PRO A 679 8.66 -28.18 -5.33
C PRO A 679 10.10 -27.68 -5.22
N GLY A 680 10.32 -26.58 -4.48
CA GLY A 680 11.67 -26.21 -4.07
C GLY A 680 12.31 -27.35 -3.27
N ASN A 681 13.64 -27.43 -3.30
CA ASN A 681 14.36 -28.37 -2.43
C ASN A 681 14.07 -28.02 -0.95
N ASP A 682 14.06 -29.02 -0.07
CA ASP A 682 13.74 -28.84 1.35
C ASP A 682 14.64 -27.82 2.07
N ASP A 683 15.85 -27.59 1.54
CA ASP A 683 16.83 -26.62 2.06
C ASP A 683 16.82 -25.26 1.36
N LEU A 684 15.94 -25.01 0.38
CA LEU A 684 15.94 -23.81 -0.46
C LEU A 684 15.22 -22.61 0.18
N LEU A 685 14.90 -22.66 1.47
CA LEU A 685 13.69 -22.04 2.01
C LEU A 685 13.97 -21.04 3.15
N THR A 686 14.21 -19.78 2.81
CA THR A 686 14.27 -18.66 3.77
C THR A 686 13.25 -17.56 3.40
N PRO A 687 12.54 -16.93 4.35
CA PRO A 687 11.53 -15.91 4.04
C PRO A 687 12.14 -14.69 3.33
N GLY A 688 11.79 -14.56 2.05
CA GLY A 688 12.20 -13.45 1.16
C GLY A 688 13.61 -13.61 0.58
N GLU A 689 13.69 -13.95 -0.71
CA GLU A 689 14.80 -13.64 -1.64
C GLU A 689 14.41 -14.08 -3.06
N HIS A 690 15.04 -13.55 -4.12
CA HIS A 690 14.71 -13.91 -5.51
C HIS A 690 15.46 -15.19 -5.93
N ARG A 691 14.89 -16.34 -5.59
CA ARG A 691 15.55 -17.64 -5.79
C ARG A 691 15.52 -18.14 -7.23
N LEU A 692 14.48 -17.79 -7.99
CA LEU A 692 14.21 -18.31 -9.33
C LEU A 692 14.34 -17.21 -10.40
N ALA A 693 15.32 -17.33 -11.31
CA ALA A 693 15.50 -16.39 -12.42
C ALA A 693 15.62 -17.10 -13.77
N ALA A 694 14.84 -16.65 -14.77
CA ALA A 694 15.10 -16.99 -16.17
C ALA A 694 16.31 -16.21 -16.68
N MET A 695 17.17 -16.85 -17.47
CA MET A 695 18.34 -16.18 -18.05
C MET A 695 17.89 -15.19 -19.13
N ARG A 696 18.24 -13.92 -18.97
CA ARG A 696 17.89 -12.86 -19.92
C ARG A 696 18.88 -12.81 -21.07
N ILE A 697 18.41 -12.46 -22.27
CA ILE A 697 19.22 -12.16 -23.46
C ILE A 697 18.63 -10.95 -24.20
N LEU A 698 19.50 -10.10 -24.76
CA LEU A 698 19.09 -8.98 -25.58
C LEU A 698 18.80 -9.44 -27.03
N PRO A 699 17.63 -9.12 -27.61
CA PRO A 699 17.35 -9.43 -29.01
C PRO A 699 18.26 -8.67 -29.97
N SER A 700 18.78 -9.36 -30.99
CA SER A 700 19.35 -8.73 -32.19
C SER A 700 18.46 -9.03 -33.40
N ALA A 701 18.61 -8.26 -34.48
CA ALA A 701 17.81 -8.43 -35.70
C ALA A 701 17.98 -9.83 -36.33
N ASP A 702 19.14 -10.47 -36.14
CA ASP A 702 19.47 -11.80 -36.64
C ASP A 702 19.32 -12.91 -35.58
N THR A 703 18.94 -12.58 -34.34
CA THR A 703 18.72 -13.56 -33.28
C THR A 703 17.41 -14.32 -33.54
N PRO A 704 17.43 -15.67 -33.73
CA PRO A 704 16.20 -16.45 -33.77
C PRO A 704 15.45 -16.27 -32.45
N ALA A 705 14.19 -15.83 -32.54
CA ALA A 705 13.47 -15.20 -31.43
C ALA A 705 13.63 -15.92 -30.08
N GLY A 706 14.17 -15.20 -29.08
CA GLY A 706 14.22 -15.63 -27.69
C GLY A 706 12.80 -15.97 -27.23
N PRO A 707 12.50 -17.23 -26.87
CA PRO A 707 11.13 -17.72 -26.90
C PRO A 707 10.31 -17.36 -25.66
N GLY A 708 10.93 -16.79 -24.62
CA GLY A 708 10.26 -16.30 -23.42
C GLY A 708 10.10 -14.78 -23.46
N LEU A 709 8.87 -14.29 -23.43
CA LEU A 709 8.56 -12.90 -23.10
C LEU A 709 8.69 -12.72 -21.58
N LEU A 710 9.41 -11.70 -21.12
CA LEU A 710 9.49 -11.36 -19.70
C LEU A 710 8.22 -10.58 -19.27
N PRO A 711 7.67 -10.81 -18.06
CA PRO A 711 6.54 -10.03 -17.56
C PRO A 711 6.88 -8.55 -17.42
N THR A 712 5.86 -7.70 -17.58
CA THR A 712 5.98 -6.26 -17.28
C THR A 712 5.94 -6.04 -15.77
N ALA A 713 6.64 -5.00 -15.30
CA ALA A 713 6.39 -4.41 -13.99
C ALA A 713 4.95 -3.85 -13.91
N LYS A 714 4.54 -3.26 -12.77
CA LYS A 714 3.17 -2.71 -12.59
C LYS A 714 2.85 -1.47 -13.47
N SER A 715 3.72 -1.06 -14.41
CA SER A 715 3.50 0.05 -15.35
C SER A 715 3.94 -0.28 -16.79
N GLY A 716 3.75 0.66 -17.73
CA GLY A 716 4.10 0.50 -19.15
C GLY A 716 5.59 0.51 -19.50
N ILE A 717 6.50 0.47 -18.52
CA ILE A 717 7.93 0.25 -18.77
C ILE A 717 8.13 -1.24 -19.11
N ARG A 718 8.15 -1.55 -20.41
CA ARG A 718 8.41 -2.91 -20.90
C ARG A 718 9.92 -3.18 -20.98
N GLU A 719 10.34 -4.27 -20.34
CA GLU A 719 11.64 -4.91 -20.54
C GLU A 719 11.89 -5.19 -22.04
N THR A 720 13.11 -4.95 -22.52
CA THR A 720 13.49 -5.21 -23.92
C THR A 720 14.29 -6.50 -24.09
N MET A 721 14.75 -7.09 -23.00
CA MET A 721 15.29 -8.45 -22.99
C MET A 721 14.20 -9.52 -23.16
N THR A 722 14.64 -10.71 -23.57
CA THR A 722 13.83 -11.93 -23.60
C THR A 722 14.41 -12.98 -22.67
N ALA A 723 13.56 -13.87 -22.17
CA ALA A 723 13.99 -15.06 -21.44
C ALA A 723 14.45 -16.16 -22.40
N SER A 724 15.63 -16.70 -22.11
CA SER A 724 16.13 -17.97 -22.63
C SER A 724 15.35 -19.14 -22.03
N ASP A 725 15.38 -20.30 -22.70
CA ASP A 725 14.84 -21.55 -22.14
C ASP A 725 15.59 -22.05 -20.90
N THR A 726 16.69 -21.41 -20.48
CA THR A 726 17.42 -21.75 -19.24
C THR A 726 16.96 -20.92 -18.05
N MET A 727 16.72 -21.59 -16.92
CA MET A 727 16.30 -21.01 -15.65
C MET A 727 17.21 -21.50 -14.52
N VAL A 728 17.55 -20.60 -13.60
CA VAL A 728 18.45 -20.85 -12.46
C VAL A 728 17.67 -20.76 -11.15
N GLU A 729 17.87 -21.74 -10.28
CA GLU A 729 17.55 -21.68 -8.85
C GLU A 729 18.84 -21.47 -8.03
N LEU A 730 18.80 -20.56 -7.07
CA LEU A 730 19.88 -20.29 -6.12
C LEU A 730 19.46 -20.67 -4.69
N ASN A 731 20.22 -21.58 -4.08
CA ASN A 731 20.16 -21.85 -2.65
C ASN A 731 21.26 -21.06 -1.92
N THR A 732 20.88 -20.00 -1.21
CA THR A 732 21.79 -19.10 -0.48
C THR A 732 22.53 -19.84 0.65
N ASP A 733 21.81 -20.58 1.50
CA ASP A 733 22.34 -21.24 2.70
C ASP A 733 23.43 -22.27 2.39
N LYS A 734 23.20 -23.13 1.38
CA LYS A 734 24.17 -24.12 0.89
C LYS A 734 25.15 -23.56 -0.14
N GLN A 735 24.91 -22.35 -0.66
CA GLN A 735 25.65 -21.74 -1.77
C GLN A 735 25.67 -22.64 -3.02
N VAL A 736 24.52 -23.21 -3.39
CA VAL A 736 24.38 -24.15 -4.53
C VAL A 736 23.41 -23.60 -5.57
N GLY A 737 23.86 -23.56 -6.82
CA GLY A 737 23.03 -23.27 -7.98
C GLY A 737 22.50 -24.56 -8.62
N TYR A 738 21.31 -24.47 -9.20
CA TYR A 738 20.66 -25.52 -9.98
C TYR A 738 20.17 -24.89 -11.30
N ALA A 739 20.52 -25.49 -12.43
CA ALA A 739 20.12 -25.00 -13.75
C ALA A 739 19.12 -25.97 -14.39
N PHE A 740 18.04 -25.46 -14.96
CA PHE A 740 16.96 -26.24 -15.55
C PHE A 740 16.51 -25.65 -16.89
N ASP A 741 16.00 -26.53 -17.76
CA ASP A 741 15.24 -26.16 -18.94
C ASP A 741 13.80 -25.79 -18.54
N ALA A 742 13.43 -24.54 -18.76
CA ALA A 742 12.12 -23.98 -18.39
C ALA A 742 10.96 -24.60 -19.15
N ARG A 743 11.19 -25.19 -20.32
CA ARG A 743 10.14 -25.82 -21.12
C ARG A 743 9.76 -27.21 -20.60
N THR A 744 10.76 -27.99 -20.22
CA THR A 744 10.68 -29.44 -19.95
C THR A 744 10.90 -29.82 -18.49
N ASN A 745 11.37 -28.91 -17.64
CA ASN A 745 11.86 -29.17 -16.28
C ASN A 745 13.09 -30.09 -16.20
N ALA A 746 13.79 -30.31 -17.32
CA ALA A 746 15.02 -31.11 -17.32
C ALA A 746 16.15 -30.38 -16.59
N ARG A 747 16.82 -31.04 -15.64
CA ARG A 747 17.99 -30.49 -14.95
C ARG A 747 19.19 -30.44 -15.91
N LEU A 748 19.63 -29.24 -16.24
CA LEU A 748 20.78 -28.97 -17.09
C LEU A 748 22.11 -29.07 -16.31
N GLY A 749 22.08 -28.74 -15.01
CA GLY A 749 23.27 -28.82 -14.18
C GLY A 749 23.08 -28.33 -12.75
N THR A 750 24.21 -28.27 -12.04
CA THR A 750 24.32 -27.83 -10.65
C THR A 750 25.79 -27.55 -10.31
N GLY A 751 26.05 -26.79 -9.25
CA GLY A 751 27.41 -26.40 -8.85
C GLY A 751 27.39 -25.37 -7.71
N LYS A 752 28.56 -24.95 -7.23
CA LYS A 752 28.64 -23.93 -6.18
C LYS A 752 28.29 -22.55 -6.77
N LEU A 753 27.27 -21.89 -6.23
CA LEU A 753 26.85 -20.54 -6.58
C LEU A 753 26.74 -19.70 -5.28
N PRO A 754 27.84 -19.12 -4.79
CA PRO A 754 27.87 -18.36 -3.55
C PRO A 754 27.49 -16.89 -3.80
N LEU A 755 26.28 -16.65 -4.32
CA LEU A 755 25.70 -15.33 -4.47
C LEU A 755 24.71 -15.03 -3.32
N GLU A 756 24.48 -13.75 -3.04
CA GLU A 756 23.37 -13.30 -2.18
C GLU A 756 22.11 -13.21 -3.03
N ALA A 757 21.02 -13.92 -2.68
CA ALA A 757 19.91 -14.10 -3.60
C ALA A 757 18.95 -12.89 -3.69
N ALA A 758 19.28 -11.79 -3.02
CA ALA A 758 18.68 -10.47 -3.28
C ALA A 758 19.36 -9.74 -4.46
N VAL A 759 20.66 -9.97 -4.72
CA VAL A 759 21.50 -9.09 -5.55
C VAL A 759 22.20 -9.88 -6.67
N TRP A 760 21.43 -10.38 -7.64
CA TRP A 760 21.95 -11.13 -8.79
C TRP A 760 21.01 -11.15 -10.00
N VAL A 761 21.59 -11.40 -11.18
CA VAL A 761 20.90 -11.54 -12.47
C VAL A 761 21.46 -12.70 -13.29
N GLY A 762 20.61 -13.36 -14.08
CA GLY A 762 21.03 -14.30 -15.12
C GLY A 762 21.12 -13.61 -16.48
N PHE A 763 22.30 -13.58 -17.11
CA PHE A 763 22.53 -12.92 -18.41
C PHE A 763 23.56 -13.71 -19.24
N ASP A 764 23.29 -13.93 -20.54
CA ASP A 764 24.09 -14.75 -21.50
C ASP A 764 24.96 -15.87 -20.87
N LYS A 765 24.29 -16.89 -20.33
CA LYS A 765 24.90 -18.10 -19.75
C LYS A 765 25.77 -17.87 -18.49
N LEU A 766 25.75 -16.67 -17.92
CA LEU A 766 26.30 -16.36 -16.60
C LEU A 766 25.18 -16.09 -15.58
N ALA A 767 25.35 -16.59 -14.36
CA ALA A 767 24.70 -16.02 -13.17
C ALA A 767 25.70 -15.03 -12.55
N ILE A 768 25.31 -13.76 -12.43
CA ILE A 768 26.18 -12.65 -12.02
C ILE A 768 25.55 -11.95 -10.81
N GLY A 769 26.31 -11.68 -9.76
CA GLY A 769 25.77 -10.97 -8.60
C GLY A 769 26.79 -10.69 -7.50
N LYS A 770 26.30 -10.16 -6.38
CA LYS A 770 27.04 -9.97 -5.13
C LYS A 770 27.41 -11.32 -4.53
N GLN A 771 28.69 -11.56 -4.28
CA GLN A 771 29.18 -12.79 -3.67
C GLN A 771 28.91 -12.80 -2.16
N HIS A 772 28.29 -13.87 -1.67
CA HIS A 772 27.89 -14.03 -0.27
C HIS A 772 29.04 -13.80 0.71
N ARG A 773 28.81 -12.95 1.73
CA ARG A 773 29.79 -12.47 2.72
C ARG A 773 30.76 -13.53 3.28
N SER A 774 30.27 -14.76 3.52
CA SER A 774 31.10 -15.87 4.03
C SER A 774 32.07 -16.47 2.99
N ALA A 775 31.81 -16.29 1.70
CA ALA A 775 32.68 -16.71 0.60
C ALA A 775 33.60 -15.58 0.10
N SER A 776 33.24 -14.31 0.33
CA SER A 776 34.06 -13.13 -0.02
C SER A 776 35.02 -12.68 1.10
N GLY A 777 34.89 -13.24 2.30
CA GLY A 777 35.72 -12.86 3.45
C GLY A 777 35.35 -11.51 4.07
N GLY A 778 34.08 -11.11 4.00
CA GLY A 778 33.59 -9.86 4.60
C GLY A 778 33.67 -8.62 3.70
N ARG A 779 34.04 -8.77 2.42
CA ARG A 779 34.06 -7.66 1.44
C ARG A 779 32.96 -7.83 0.39
N ALA A 780 32.51 -6.73 -0.20
CA ALA A 780 31.70 -6.77 -1.40
C ALA A 780 32.53 -7.22 -2.60
N VAL A 781 32.01 -8.17 -3.38
CA VAL A 781 32.66 -8.72 -4.58
C VAL A 781 31.55 -9.01 -5.59
N LEU A 782 31.61 -8.42 -6.77
CA LEU A 782 30.74 -8.79 -7.89
C LEU A 782 31.37 -10.02 -8.57
N ALA A 783 30.62 -11.10 -8.78
CA ALA A 783 31.17 -12.34 -9.35
C ALA A 783 30.21 -13.01 -10.33
N ALA A 784 30.77 -13.68 -11.34
CA ALA A 784 30.03 -14.39 -12.38
C ALA A 784 30.36 -15.88 -12.43
N TYR A 785 29.33 -16.70 -12.69
CA TYR A 785 29.39 -18.16 -12.68
C TYR A 785 28.74 -18.75 -13.92
N ALA A 786 29.48 -19.57 -14.67
CA ALA A 786 29.05 -20.14 -15.94
C ALA A 786 28.00 -21.25 -15.78
N VAL A 787 26.78 -20.97 -16.22
CA VAL A 787 25.62 -21.88 -16.28
C VAL A 787 25.88 -22.94 -17.36
N PRO A 788 25.52 -24.23 -17.14
CA PRO A 788 24.68 -24.78 -16.07
C PRO A 788 25.44 -25.38 -14.87
N HIS A 789 26.77 -25.29 -14.83
CA HIS A 789 27.60 -25.93 -13.79
C HIS A 789 28.20 -24.96 -12.76
N PHE A 790 27.87 -23.68 -12.86
CA PHE A 790 28.29 -22.59 -11.96
C PHE A 790 29.81 -22.59 -11.69
N LYS A 791 30.60 -22.81 -12.75
CA LYS A 791 32.07 -22.63 -12.67
C LYS A 791 32.36 -21.12 -12.57
N PRO A 792 33.23 -20.66 -11.64
CA PRO A 792 33.62 -19.25 -11.60
C PRO A 792 34.18 -18.80 -12.96
N ALA A 793 33.65 -17.71 -13.49
CA ALA A 793 34.12 -17.08 -14.72
C ALA A 793 35.07 -15.91 -14.40
N TRP A 794 34.62 -15.00 -13.52
CA TRP A 794 35.41 -13.86 -13.04
C TRP A 794 34.86 -13.34 -11.70
N SER A 795 35.65 -12.50 -11.03
CA SER A 795 35.25 -11.76 -9.83
C SER A 795 35.95 -10.40 -9.76
N LEU A 796 35.20 -9.37 -9.37
CA LEU A 796 35.62 -7.98 -9.20
C LEU A 796 35.44 -7.60 -7.72
N PRO A 797 36.50 -7.68 -6.89
CA PRO A 797 36.43 -7.27 -5.49
C PRO A 797 36.44 -5.74 -5.36
N LEU A 798 35.59 -5.20 -4.50
CA LEU A 798 35.47 -3.76 -4.28
C LEU A 798 36.40 -3.26 -3.15
N THR A 799 36.46 -1.94 -3.00
CA THR A 799 37.11 -1.25 -1.88
C THR A 799 36.53 -1.72 -0.54
N ALA A 800 37.35 -1.81 0.50
CA ALA A 800 36.87 -2.15 1.83
C ALA A 800 35.96 -1.03 2.37
N GLY A 801 34.74 -1.39 2.79
CA GLY A 801 33.73 -0.44 3.27
C GLY A 801 32.69 -0.01 2.23
N PHE A 802 32.83 -0.43 0.97
CA PHE A 802 31.79 -0.27 -0.06
C PHE A 802 30.92 -1.54 -0.10
N ASP A 803 29.65 -1.43 -0.50
CA ASP A 803 28.78 -2.58 -0.75
C ASP A 803 28.06 -2.53 -2.11
N ILE A 804 27.40 -3.62 -2.51
CA ILE A 804 26.58 -3.71 -3.74
C ILE A 804 25.11 -3.83 -3.32
N GLU A 805 24.25 -2.93 -3.81
CA GLU A 805 22.82 -2.92 -3.47
C GLU A 805 21.93 -3.58 -4.55
N ASP A 806 22.23 -3.39 -5.85
CA ASP A 806 21.52 -4.06 -6.95
C ASP A 806 22.46 -4.36 -8.14
N VAL A 807 22.08 -5.32 -8.99
CA VAL A 807 22.82 -5.78 -10.19
C VAL A 807 21.85 -6.13 -11.33
N ALA A 808 21.88 -5.37 -12.43
CA ALA A 808 21.04 -5.61 -13.61
C ALA A 808 21.81 -5.53 -14.94
N VAL A 809 21.17 -5.93 -16.05
CA VAL A 809 21.76 -5.82 -17.40
C VAL A 809 21.61 -4.40 -17.91
N CYS A 810 22.72 -3.77 -18.33
CA CYS A 810 22.73 -2.39 -18.81
C CYS A 810 23.33 -2.21 -20.22
N GLY A 811 23.65 -3.30 -20.91
CA GLY A 811 23.99 -3.26 -22.34
C GLY A 811 24.19 -4.63 -22.98
N PRO A 812 24.47 -4.70 -24.30
CA PRO A 812 24.61 -5.96 -25.08
C PRO A 812 25.62 -6.96 -24.53
N ARG A 813 26.55 -6.46 -23.72
CA ARG A 813 27.75 -7.13 -23.21
C ARG A 813 28.06 -6.73 -21.76
N LEU A 814 27.15 -6.00 -21.13
CA LEU A 814 27.40 -5.25 -19.89
C LEU A 814 26.34 -5.55 -18.82
N VAL A 815 26.84 -5.80 -17.62
CA VAL A 815 26.07 -5.80 -16.37
C VAL A 815 26.44 -4.54 -15.59
N CYS A 816 25.47 -3.89 -14.96
CA CYS A 816 25.68 -2.77 -14.06
C CYS A 816 25.45 -3.20 -12.61
N ALA A 817 26.16 -2.54 -11.69
CA ALA A 817 26.01 -2.72 -10.25
C ALA A 817 25.91 -1.36 -9.56
N ALA A 818 24.94 -1.21 -8.65
CA ALA A 818 24.81 -0.07 -7.75
C ALA A 818 25.78 -0.27 -6.58
N ILE A 819 26.70 0.68 -6.38
CA ILE A 819 27.71 0.61 -5.33
C ILE A 819 27.41 1.67 -4.26
N ASP A 820 27.09 1.19 -3.06
CA ASP A 820 26.99 1.99 -1.83
C ASP A 820 28.39 2.33 -1.31
N THR A 821 28.54 3.55 -0.80
CA THR A 821 29.82 4.10 -0.36
C THR A 821 29.72 4.84 0.98
N PRO A 822 30.81 4.86 1.78
CA PRO A 822 30.92 5.76 2.91
C PRO A 822 30.67 7.21 2.48
N GLN A 823 29.90 7.95 3.30
CA GLN A 823 29.21 9.20 2.94
C GLN A 823 30.09 10.34 2.34
N ASP A 824 31.42 10.27 2.50
CA ASP A 824 32.36 11.25 1.93
C ASP A 824 32.74 10.97 0.46
N ASP A 825 32.73 9.71 0.02
CA ASP A 825 33.09 9.31 -1.36
C ASP A 825 31.91 9.52 -2.33
N GLY A 826 30.72 9.07 -1.91
CA GLY A 826 29.43 9.18 -2.59
C GLY A 826 29.25 8.26 -3.81
N ASP A 827 28.04 7.69 -3.88
CA ASP A 827 27.71 6.46 -4.60
C ASP A 827 27.93 6.49 -6.12
N TYR A 828 28.02 5.30 -6.71
CA TYR A 828 28.20 5.18 -8.15
C TYR A 828 27.63 3.88 -8.74
N THR A 829 27.15 3.95 -9.98
CA THR A 829 26.94 2.76 -10.81
C THR A 829 28.24 2.38 -11.51
N VAL A 830 28.63 1.11 -11.51
CA VAL A 830 29.71 0.54 -12.35
C VAL A 830 29.12 -0.35 -13.42
N ALA A 831 29.53 -0.19 -14.67
CA ALA A 831 29.30 -1.19 -15.71
C ALA A 831 30.51 -2.10 -15.88
N VAL A 832 30.27 -3.40 -16.01
CA VAL A 832 31.28 -4.46 -16.10
C VAL A 832 31.05 -5.29 -17.37
N ASP A 833 32.10 -5.51 -18.16
CA ASP A 833 32.05 -6.42 -19.30
C ASP A 833 32.00 -7.88 -18.83
N ILE A 834 31.04 -8.64 -19.35
CA ILE A 834 30.72 -9.96 -18.83
C ILE A 834 31.66 -11.09 -19.30
N ASP A 835 32.57 -10.85 -20.26
CA ASP A 835 33.57 -11.84 -20.66
C ASP A 835 34.84 -11.70 -19.80
N THR A 836 35.19 -10.47 -19.46
CA THR A 836 36.46 -10.13 -18.80
C THR A 836 36.35 -9.84 -17.31
N GLY A 837 35.14 -9.54 -16.80
CA GLY A 837 34.91 -9.13 -15.42
C GLY A 837 35.52 -7.78 -15.06
N LYS A 838 35.82 -6.95 -16.06
CA LYS A 838 36.45 -5.65 -15.88
C LYS A 838 35.42 -4.52 -15.92
N GLU A 839 35.62 -3.54 -15.05
CA GLU A 839 34.96 -2.24 -15.17
C GLU A 839 35.20 -1.65 -16.57
N SER A 840 34.11 -1.32 -17.26
CA SER A 840 34.11 -0.61 -18.53
C SER A 840 33.96 0.90 -18.34
N TRP A 841 33.14 1.32 -17.36
CA TRP A 841 32.89 2.71 -17.00
C TRP A 841 32.18 2.78 -15.63
N ARG A 842 32.19 3.97 -15.02
CA ARG A 842 31.41 4.29 -13.82
C ARG A 842 30.77 5.67 -13.93
N VAL A 843 29.62 5.85 -13.29
CA VAL A 843 28.88 7.11 -13.21
C VAL A 843 28.54 7.38 -11.74
N LYS A 844 28.88 8.57 -11.22
CA LYS A 844 28.48 8.99 -9.87
C LYS A 844 26.99 9.28 -9.82
N VAL A 845 26.35 8.84 -8.75
CA VAL A 845 24.93 9.00 -8.46
C VAL A 845 24.74 9.64 -7.09
N ASP A 846 23.52 10.05 -6.77
CA ASP A 846 23.21 10.63 -5.46
C ASP A 846 22.85 9.54 -4.43
N TRP A 847 22.29 8.40 -4.87
CA TRP A 847 21.87 7.29 -4.03
C TRP A 847 21.92 5.94 -4.78
N SER A 848 22.74 4.99 -4.33
CA SER A 848 22.86 3.66 -4.93
C SER A 848 21.53 2.87 -4.95
N ASP A 849 20.72 2.98 -3.89
CA ASP A 849 19.47 2.23 -3.71
C ASP A 849 18.26 2.75 -4.52
N GLN A 850 18.48 3.70 -5.43
CA GLN A 850 17.41 4.34 -6.22
C GLN A 850 17.53 4.12 -7.74
N GLU A 851 18.71 3.73 -8.20
CA GLU A 851 19.04 3.78 -9.62
C GLU A 851 18.33 2.70 -10.42
N THR A 852 17.70 3.11 -11.51
CA THR A 852 16.94 2.24 -12.40
C THR A 852 17.58 2.25 -13.77
N TRP A 853 18.14 1.10 -14.15
CA TRP A 853 18.84 0.91 -15.41
C TRP A 853 17.96 0.11 -16.37
N GLN A 854 17.74 0.63 -17.58
CA GLN A 854 16.96 -0.08 -18.58
C GLN A 854 17.57 0.06 -19.99
N VAL A 855 17.90 -1.07 -20.62
CA VAL A 855 18.27 -1.08 -22.03
C VAL A 855 17.03 -0.83 -22.88
N ASN A 856 17.06 0.17 -23.77
CA ASN A 856 15.99 0.43 -24.73
C ASN A 856 16.56 1.00 -26.04
N GLY A 857 16.24 0.39 -27.19
CA GLY A 857 16.60 0.94 -28.50
C GLY A 857 18.09 1.09 -28.82
N GLY A 858 18.97 0.34 -28.14
CA GLY A 858 20.42 0.48 -28.32
C GLY A 858 21.06 1.60 -27.50
N VAL A 859 20.34 2.17 -26.53
CA VAL A 859 20.86 3.06 -25.49
C VAL A 859 20.47 2.55 -24.10
N LEU A 860 21.08 3.14 -23.07
CA LEU A 860 20.77 2.90 -21.67
C LEU A 860 19.96 4.06 -21.11
N LEU A 861 18.80 3.76 -20.53
CA LEU A 861 18.00 4.68 -19.72
C LEU A 861 18.43 4.53 -18.26
N PHE A 862 18.57 5.66 -17.57
CA PHE A 862 19.22 5.76 -16.26
C PHE A 862 18.52 6.84 -15.42
N GLY A 863 18.31 6.64 -14.12
CA GLY A 863 17.72 7.63 -13.20
C GLY A 863 16.96 7.00 -12.02
N GLU A 864 16.39 7.82 -11.14
CA GLU A 864 15.77 7.34 -9.89
C GLU A 864 14.37 6.73 -10.09
N GLY A 865 14.08 5.48 -9.72
CA GLY A 865 12.69 4.99 -9.79
C GLY A 865 12.38 3.49 -9.70
N PRO A 866 12.44 2.85 -8.52
CA PRO A 866 12.38 1.38 -8.38
C PRO A 866 11.05 0.65 -8.74
N PHE A 867 10.00 1.29 -9.29
CA PHE A 867 8.68 0.63 -9.43
C PHE A 867 7.89 0.86 -10.72
N ASP A 868 7.68 2.11 -11.14
CA ASP A 868 6.69 2.46 -12.18
C ASP A 868 7.19 3.46 -13.24
N SER A 869 8.25 4.20 -12.94
CA SER A 869 8.72 5.34 -13.73
C SER A 869 10.18 5.65 -13.43
N ILE A 870 10.95 6.09 -14.44
CA ILE A 870 12.34 6.55 -14.25
C ILE A 870 12.33 8.08 -14.17
N ARG A 871 12.63 8.63 -12.98
CA ARG A 871 12.68 10.06 -12.69
C ARG A 871 14.08 10.62 -12.91
N ASP A 872 14.16 11.93 -13.07
CA ASP A 872 15.40 12.68 -13.41
C ASP A 872 16.27 11.97 -14.47
N PRO A 873 15.65 11.49 -15.58
CA PRO A 873 16.26 10.50 -16.44
C PRO A 873 17.44 11.06 -17.23
N LYS A 874 18.37 10.18 -17.57
CA LYS A 874 19.46 10.40 -18.51
C LYS A 874 19.42 9.30 -19.57
N VAL A 875 19.80 9.64 -20.80
CA VAL A 875 20.06 8.67 -21.85
C VAL A 875 21.57 8.58 -22.01
N LEU A 876 22.13 7.40 -21.74
CA LEU A 876 23.55 7.09 -21.86
C LEU A 876 23.77 6.15 -23.06
N ASP A 877 24.94 6.22 -23.70
CA ASP A 877 25.40 5.10 -24.52
C ASP A 877 26.04 4.00 -23.65
N PHE A 878 26.31 2.83 -24.24
CA PHE A 878 26.93 1.72 -23.53
C PHE A 878 28.41 1.95 -23.15
N THR A 879 28.98 3.14 -23.39
CA THR A 879 30.27 3.59 -22.84
C THR A 879 30.11 4.45 -21.58
N GLY A 880 28.88 4.63 -21.08
CA GLY A 880 28.57 5.43 -19.90
C GLY A 880 28.50 6.93 -20.18
N LYS A 881 28.64 7.33 -21.45
CA LYS A 881 28.61 8.73 -21.87
C LYS A 881 27.17 9.20 -22.02
N GLU A 882 26.84 10.34 -21.41
CA GLU A 882 25.55 10.99 -21.58
C GLU A 882 25.36 11.44 -23.05
N LEU A 883 24.29 10.93 -23.66
CA LEU A 883 23.74 11.38 -24.94
C LEU A 883 22.66 12.46 -24.73
N ARG A 884 21.96 12.43 -23.60
CA ARG A 884 20.89 13.38 -23.26
C ARG A 884 20.59 13.44 -21.76
N SER A 885 20.51 14.67 -21.25
CA SER A 885 19.76 15.06 -20.05
C SER A 885 18.48 15.79 -20.46
N PHE A 886 17.52 15.93 -19.52
CA PHE A 886 16.25 16.59 -19.75
C PHE A 886 16.06 17.80 -18.83
N ALA A 887 15.58 18.91 -19.37
CA ALA A 887 15.20 20.07 -18.57
C ALA A 887 13.89 19.82 -17.81
N ASN A 888 13.78 20.37 -16.60
CA ASN A 888 12.60 20.29 -15.72
C ASN A 888 12.21 18.86 -15.28
N SER A 889 13.17 17.93 -15.21
CA SER A 889 13.01 16.62 -14.54
C SER A 889 11.73 15.84 -14.88
N PRO A 890 11.44 15.55 -16.18
CA PRO A 890 10.33 14.69 -16.55
C PRO A 890 10.53 13.26 -16.02
N SER A 891 9.47 12.45 -15.99
CA SER A 891 9.57 11.01 -15.71
C SER A 891 9.33 10.20 -16.98
N ILE A 892 10.14 9.17 -17.24
CA ILE A 892 9.81 8.14 -18.23
C ILE A 892 8.74 7.25 -17.60
N VAL A 893 7.59 7.11 -18.26
CA VAL A 893 6.40 6.40 -17.73
C VAL A 893 5.98 5.19 -18.57
N ALA A 894 6.53 5.04 -19.79
CA ALA A 894 6.40 3.82 -20.59
C ALA A 894 7.55 3.68 -21.60
N THR A 895 7.84 2.44 -22.02
CA THR A 895 8.88 2.13 -23.00
C THR A 895 8.47 0.97 -23.91
N ALA A 896 8.76 1.07 -25.20
CA ALA A 896 8.65 -0.05 -26.14
C ALA A 896 9.49 0.22 -27.40
N ALA A 897 10.17 -0.83 -27.90
CA ALA A 897 10.82 -0.85 -29.23
C ALA A 897 11.68 0.40 -29.56
N GLY A 898 12.51 0.86 -28.62
CA GLY A 898 13.38 2.02 -28.80
C GLY A 898 12.70 3.38 -28.69
N ARG A 899 11.40 3.43 -28.36
CA ARG A 899 10.68 4.64 -27.96
C ARG A 899 10.42 4.65 -26.45
N MET A 900 10.28 5.86 -25.91
CA MET A 900 9.88 6.13 -24.53
C MET A 900 8.76 7.17 -24.50
N VAL A 901 7.86 7.07 -23.51
CA VAL A 901 6.89 8.12 -23.18
C VAL A 901 7.41 8.86 -21.96
N LEU A 902 7.54 10.17 -22.10
CA LEU A 902 7.94 11.10 -21.04
C LEU A 902 6.71 11.86 -20.55
N ALA A 903 6.61 12.09 -19.24
CA ALA A 903 5.55 12.84 -18.59
C ALA A 903 6.11 13.96 -17.71
N ASN A 904 5.43 15.10 -17.66
CA ASN A 904 5.77 16.22 -16.76
C ASN A 904 4.52 17.08 -16.46
N TYR A 905 4.57 17.87 -15.38
CA TYR A 905 3.52 18.82 -15.01
C TYR A 905 3.84 20.23 -15.51
N ASP A 906 3.06 20.73 -16.47
CA ASP A 906 3.14 22.12 -16.92
C ASP A 906 2.43 23.03 -15.91
N GLY A 907 3.21 23.50 -14.93
CA GLY A 907 2.75 24.45 -13.92
C GLY A 907 2.35 25.84 -14.43
N ARG A 908 2.50 26.15 -15.74
CA ARG A 908 1.94 27.38 -16.34
C ARG A 908 0.49 27.19 -16.77
N ASN A 909 0.14 25.99 -17.24
CA ASN A 909 -1.20 25.63 -17.69
C ASN A 909 -1.98 24.78 -16.67
N SER A 910 -1.34 24.36 -15.58
CA SER A 910 -1.86 23.46 -14.54
C SER A 910 -2.35 22.11 -15.12
N GLN A 911 -1.56 21.53 -16.03
CA GLN A 911 -1.86 20.26 -16.69
C GLN A 911 -0.64 19.34 -16.72
N TRP A 912 -0.86 18.05 -16.56
CA TRP A 912 0.10 17.02 -16.98
C TRP A 912 0.16 16.95 -18.50
N GLN A 913 1.38 16.74 -19.00
CA GLN A 913 1.72 16.61 -20.41
C GLN A 913 2.49 15.31 -20.63
N VAL A 914 2.24 14.65 -21.76
CA VAL A 914 3.03 13.50 -22.24
C VAL A 914 3.56 13.74 -23.66
N TRP A 915 4.72 13.19 -23.97
CA TRP A 915 5.27 13.14 -25.33
C TRP A 915 6.06 11.86 -25.56
N VAL A 916 6.22 11.47 -26.82
CA VAL A 916 7.01 10.30 -27.21
C VAL A 916 8.36 10.75 -27.77
N LEU A 917 9.42 10.06 -27.37
CA LEU A 917 10.79 10.27 -27.86
C LEU A 917 11.40 8.95 -28.35
N GLU A 918 12.09 8.99 -29.49
CA GLU A 918 12.90 7.89 -30.02
C GLU A 918 14.29 7.94 -29.36
N ALA A 919 14.67 6.88 -28.64
CA ALA A 919 15.79 6.92 -27.69
C ALA A 919 17.16 7.09 -28.37
N ALA A 920 17.35 6.49 -29.55
CA ALA A 920 18.62 6.52 -30.29
C ALA A 920 18.82 7.80 -31.14
N THR A 921 17.75 8.32 -31.77
CA THR A 921 17.82 9.55 -32.60
C THR A 921 17.57 10.81 -31.77
N GLY A 922 16.84 10.68 -30.67
CA GLY A 922 16.36 11.78 -29.85
C GLY A 922 15.28 12.64 -30.50
N LYS A 923 14.66 12.19 -31.60
CA LYS A 923 13.49 12.86 -32.20
C LYS A 923 12.25 12.70 -31.31
N ALA A 924 11.34 13.66 -31.35
CA ALA A 924 10.19 13.68 -30.45
C ALA A 924 8.86 14.09 -31.13
N THR A 925 7.75 13.73 -30.50
CA THR A 925 6.47 14.42 -30.71
C THR A 925 6.47 15.74 -29.93
N GLY A 926 5.58 16.67 -30.30
CA GLY A 926 5.10 17.67 -29.37
C GLY A 926 4.35 17.03 -28.20
N ALA A 927 4.15 17.80 -27.14
CA ALA A 927 3.43 17.38 -25.96
C ALA A 927 1.90 17.41 -26.16
N ALA A 928 1.22 16.39 -25.64
CA ALA A 928 -0.22 16.34 -25.48
C ALA A 928 -0.58 16.57 -24.01
N ASN A 929 -1.50 17.49 -23.71
CA ASN A 929 -2.08 17.64 -22.37
C ASN A 929 -2.96 16.42 -22.07
N VAL A 930 -2.90 15.88 -20.85
CA VAL A 930 -3.65 14.68 -20.46
C VAL A 930 -4.60 14.89 -19.27
N GLY A 931 -4.49 15.99 -18.52
CA GLY A 931 -5.40 16.32 -17.43
C GLY A 931 -4.74 17.15 -16.34
N ALA A 932 -5.48 17.46 -15.26
CA ALA A 932 -4.92 18.17 -14.09
C ALA A 932 -4.18 17.23 -13.11
N ASP A 933 -4.63 15.98 -13.01
CA ASP A 933 -4.04 14.94 -12.16
C ASP A 933 -2.96 14.11 -12.89
N LEU A 934 -2.07 13.49 -12.11
CA LEU A 934 -1.07 12.55 -12.58
C LEU A 934 -1.74 11.37 -13.32
N PRO A 935 -1.20 10.89 -14.46
CA PRO A 935 -1.64 9.65 -15.07
C PRO A 935 -1.55 8.45 -14.11
N GLU A 936 -2.60 7.65 -14.03
CA GLU A 936 -2.62 6.43 -13.20
C GLU A 936 -1.96 5.25 -13.93
N ALA A 937 -2.03 5.22 -15.27
CA ALA A 937 -1.29 4.28 -16.09
C ALA A 937 -0.97 4.87 -17.47
N VAL A 938 0.19 4.52 -18.01
CA VAL A 938 0.61 4.86 -19.38
C VAL A 938 1.16 3.61 -20.05
N TYR A 939 0.79 3.37 -21.31
CA TYR A 939 1.34 2.26 -22.12
C TYR A 939 1.66 2.74 -23.53
N LEU A 940 2.65 2.12 -24.16
CA LEU A 940 3.14 2.40 -25.50
C LEU A 940 3.21 1.08 -26.29
N ASP A 941 2.53 1.01 -27.43
CA ASP A 941 2.55 -0.14 -28.34
C ASP A 941 2.33 0.29 -29.79
N GLY A 942 3.18 -0.17 -30.70
CA GLY A 942 3.19 0.30 -32.08
C GLY A 942 3.25 1.84 -32.15
N ASP A 943 2.33 2.44 -32.90
CA ASP A 943 2.21 3.90 -33.04
C ASP A 943 1.13 4.51 -32.14
N PHE A 944 0.82 3.87 -31.00
CA PHE A 944 -0.21 4.32 -30.06
C PHE A 944 0.33 4.42 -28.63
N VAL A 945 -0.16 5.43 -27.91
CA VAL A 945 0.00 5.59 -26.46
C VAL A 945 -1.38 5.64 -25.82
N THR A 946 -1.62 4.86 -24.78
CA THR A 946 -2.79 5.02 -23.92
C THR A 946 -2.39 5.68 -22.62
N VAL A 947 -3.18 6.65 -22.18
CA VAL A 947 -3.02 7.34 -20.88
C VAL A 947 -4.32 7.21 -20.11
N THR A 948 -4.31 6.47 -19.01
CA THR A 948 -5.44 6.38 -18.07
C THR A 948 -5.29 7.46 -17.01
N THR A 949 -6.34 8.24 -16.82
CA THR A 949 -6.41 9.40 -15.92
C THR A 949 -7.27 9.08 -14.70
N LYS A 950 -7.02 9.79 -13.60
CA LYS A 950 -7.71 9.64 -12.29
C LYS A 950 -9.23 9.84 -12.32
N ASP A 951 -9.75 10.55 -13.32
CA ASP A 951 -11.19 10.66 -13.60
C ASP A 951 -11.73 9.48 -14.46
N ARG A 952 -10.98 8.37 -14.52
CA ARG A 952 -11.26 7.10 -15.21
C ARG A 952 -11.54 7.22 -16.70
N ARG A 953 -10.97 8.25 -17.34
CA ARG A 953 -10.85 8.32 -18.79
C ARG A 953 -9.59 7.59 -19.24
N THR A 954 -9.62 7.01 -20.43
CA THR A 954 -8.41 6.56 -21.12
C THR A 954 -8.31 7.29 -22.45
N LEU A 955 -7.28 8.10 -22.58
CA LEU A 955 -6.96 8.83 -23.79
C LEU A 955 -6.16 7.90 -24.71
N VAL A 956 -6.63 7.71 -25.94
CA VAL A 956 -5.90 6.98 -26.98
C VAL A 956 -5.22 8.01 -27.88
N LEU A 957 -3.90 8.10 -27.77
CA LEU A 957 -3.05 9.01 -28.52
C LEU A 957 -2.37 8.25 -29.67
N LYS A 958 -2.31 8.85 -30.86
CA LYS A 958 -1.58 8.32 -32.01
C LYS A 958 -0.31 9.11 -32.27
N ILE A 959 0.80 8.39 -32.41
CA ILE A 959 2.10 8.91 -32.79
C ILE A 959 2.05 9.24 -34.30
N GLY A 960 2.31 10.51 -34.63
CA GLY A 960 2.48 10.98 -36.00
C GLY A 960 3.96 10.98 -36.42
N SER A 961 4.36 11.97 -37.21
CA SER A 961 5.79 12.22 -37.46
C SER A 961 6.51 12.61 -36.17
N LEU A 962 7.68 12.02 -35.92
CA LEU A 962 8.67 12.54 -34.98
C LEU A 962 9.51 13.63 -35.65
N ALA A 963 9.83 14.69 -34.92
CA ALA A 963 10.70 15.80 -35.35
C ALA A 963 12.07 15.72 -34.66
#